data_AF-A0AAE2RAT0-F1
#
_entry.id   AF-A0AAE2RAT0-F1
#
_cell.length_a   1.000
_cell.length_b   1.000
_cell.length_c   1.000
_cell.angle_alpha   90.00
_cell.angle_beta   90.00
_cell.angle_gamma   90.00
#
_symmetry.space_group_name_H-M   'P 1'
#
loop_
_entity.id
_entity.type
_entity.pdbx_description
1 polymer ?
#
loop_
_entity_poly.entity_id
_entity_poly.type
_entity_poly.pdbx_seq_one_letter_code
_entity_poly.pdbx_strand_id
1 'polypeptide(L)'
;MASPAQKIFEADSESLYDFVSKNGRGLYIPPYQRDYAWDKANVERLIDDTVQGLGALLKRPDESITFIGTIIAMNDAKKLTISPLVKNQVYSQVMTIIDGQQRLTTLLMLCLALLIEIETEWASLIKAKTIVSDETKNWIETRVNDMRGLLSQMLSEEQRNGEAEFRHFPKMIRAFKDTWSYESDKANYDSPIAWMLFEYVKFSKQENPNWSKFLVELQKTSVGADNEAERKHFVKMMKVMRTKLKALPSDDEFPDFANIVHDTEKQDALFGEEFPEPMTLALTQILAKQSHALMVDEAGDLEIEADDKKTQEWWQSATSLISLLFFSRFALERITLVVVTATTEDFAFDVFEALNTTGQPLTALETFTPKVVQSIGLQHYNASEEKKQLDAAFSYLKKATNAEARQKRSAELLIAFALAERGEKQSKNLADQRRFMRDTFDGCGSAAAQKSFVRHLADLSRFFDEVWVDGIPAVGTTKLPADAALCIRFLVALGHTITAPLLAQYAAAITAAGQDAELKKIAVAEFAAVARAVTSFAVLWRSSRSTTDRIEQVYRDLMSKGAPERGVGPLARGLRNDGVLPKADVIKQVLAARLKTDRTNGGANIGSKEEWIEKTVVQPIYFVNVALARFLLMTAFHDTVEGPDGILIAGKAGSHPTLTIEAWTTDLYTSVEHIAPQSQGDWPADLYADDEYDRLGNLTLVPLNANQSLSARAWLHKKKFFAALAADTTQEAELILAELKGMGADVSKVAGRIHGEHYLPHVKAIAAFPHEWNLQAVDARGRLLAELAWNRLAPWLGM
;
A
#
# COMPACT_ATOMS: atom_id res chain seq x y z
N MET A 1 38.05 -23.49 28.40
CA MET A 1 37.83 -24.58 27.42
C MET A 1 36.52 -24.29 26.72
N ALA A 2 36.48 -24.22 25.40
CA ALA A 2 35.22 -24.07 24.65
C ALA A 2 34.27 -25.22 24.98
N SER A 3 32.98 -24.93 25.17
CA SER A 3 31.97 -25.94 25.47
C SER A 3 31.84 -26.93 24.29
N PRO A 4 31.39 -28.17 24.51
CA PRO A 4 31.14 -29.11 23.41
C PRO A 4 30.20 -28.54 22.34
N ALA A 5 29.23 -27.70 22.72
CA ALA A 5 28.34 -27.00 21.79
C ALA A 5 29.08 -25.95 20.93
N GLN A 6 29.97 -25.15 21.53
CA GLN A 6 30.82 -24.19 20.81
C GLN A 6 31.82 -24.85 19.86
N LYS A 7 32.09 -26.16 20.02
CA LYS A 7 32.90 -26.93 19.07
C LYS A 7 32.11 -27.41 17.85
N ILE A 8 30.78 -27.34 17.89
CA ILE A 8 29.89 -27.85 16.84
C ILE A 8 29.45 -26.70 15.93
N PHE A 9 28.93 -25.62 16.52
CA PHE A 9 28.56 -24.39 15.82
C PHE A 9 28.72 -23.15 16.71
N GLU A 10 28.91 -21.99 16.09
CA GLU A 10 28.92 -20.67 16.73
C GLU A 10 27.82 -19.81 16.12
N ALA A 11 27.15 -18.97 16.93
CA ALA A 11 26.04 -18.13 16.48
C ALA A 11 26.28 -16.69 16.94
N ASP A 12 26.57 -15.82 16.00
CA ASP A 12 26.89 -14.41 16.24
C ASP A 12 25.84 -13.51 15.59
N SER A 13 25.66 -12.31 16.15
CA SER A 13 24.89 -11.24 15.52
C SER A 13 25.86 -10.30 14.82
N GLU A 14 25.77 -10.20 13.49
CA GLU A 14 26.62 -9.35 12.66
C GLU A 14 25.74 -8.39 11.84
N SER A 15 26.20 -7.17 11.60
CA SER A 15 25.57 -6.32 10.58
C SER A 15 25.80 -6.93 9.19
N LEU A 16 24.98 -6.52 8.21
CA LEU A 16 25.17 -6.92 6.82
C LEU A 16 26.60 -6.60 6.35
N TYR A 17 27.08 -5.40 6.65
CA TYR A 17 28.42 -4.98 6.28
C TYR A 17 29.48 -5.83 6.96
N ASP A 18 29.42 -6.03 8.28
CA ASP A 18 30.44 -6.80 9.01
C ASP A 18 30.56 -8.24 8.50
N PHE A 19 29.41 -8.86 8.18
CA PHE A 19 29.39 -10.23 7.68
C PHE A 19 30.02 -10.35 6.29
N VAL A 20 29.67 -9.48 5.34
CA VAL A 20 30.08 -9.63 3.93
C VAL A 20 31.44 -8.97 3.64
N SER A 21 31.73 -7.82 4.26
CA SER A 21 32.91 -7.01 3.96
C SER A 21 34.20 -7.51 4.60
N LYS A 22 34.13 -8.51 5.49
CA LYS A 22 35.28 -9.05 6.21
C LYS A 22 36.41 -9.41 5.23
N ASN A 23 37.59 -8.80 5.43
CA ASN A 23 38.69 -8.91 4.49
C ASN A 23 39.08 -10.36 4.20
N GLY A 24 39.17 -10.71 2.90
CA GLY A 24 39.49 -12.05 2.46
C GLY A 24 38.35 -13.06 2.60
N ARG A 25 37.11 -12.62 2.88
CA ARG A 25 35.92 -13.46 2.91
C ARG A 25 35.21 -13.47 1.55
N GLY A 26 35.01 -14.67 1.01
CA GLY A 26 34.17 -14.95 -0.16
C GLY A 26 32.98 -15.81 0.21
N LEU A 27 31.88 -15.64 -0.50
CA LEU A 27 30.62 -16.37 -0.29
C LEU A 27 30.46 -17.43 -1.38
N TYR A 28 30.09 -18.65 -1.00
CA TYR A 28 30.00 -19.78 -1.91
C TYR A 28 28.64 -20.46 -1.81
N ILE A 29 27.92 -20.55 -2.93
CA ILE A 29 26.64 -21.25 -3.00
C ILE A 29 26.91 -22.72 -3.41
N PRO A 30 26.60 -23.70 -2.55
CA PRO A 30 26.79 -25.11 -2.87
C PRO A 30 25.80 -25.60 -3.93
N PRO A 31 26.07 -26.72 -4.60
CA PRO A 31 25.37 -27.11 -5.83
C PRO A 31 23.92 -27.57 -5.62
N TYR A 32 23.58 -28.05 -4.42
CA TYR A 32 22.24 -28.50 -4.07
C TYR A 32 21.27 -27.35 -3.74
N GLN A 33 21.77 -26.12 -3.65
CA GLN A 33 20.92 -24.96 -3.44
C GLN A 33 20.06 -24.70 -4.67
N ARG A 34 18.79 -24.36 -4.43
CA ARG A 34 17.84 -23.95 -5.47
C ARG A 34 18.25 -22.62 -6.11
N ASP A 35 17.74 -22.37 -7.31
CA ASP A 35 17.88 -21.07 -7.95
C ASP A 35 17.15 -19.96 -7.18
N TYR A 36 17.57 -18.72 -7.41
CA TYR A 36 16.97 -17.54 -6.79
C TYR A 36 15.53 -17.35 -7.25
N ALA A 37 14.60 -17.30 -6.31
CA ALA A 37 13.15 -17.29 -6.59
C ALA A 37 12.39 -16.14 -5.92
N TRP A 38 13.06 -15.24 -5.19
CA TRP A 38 12.39 -14.05 -4.64
C TRP A 38 11.83 -13.18 -5.77
N ASP A 39 10.58 -12.77 -5.59
CA ASP A 39 9.81 -11.97 -6.53
C ASP A 39 9.71 -10.50 -6.08
N LYS A 40 8.90 -9.73 -6.81
CA LYS A 40 8.66 -8.31 -6.54
C LYS A 40 8.21 -8.08 -5.09
N ALA A 41 7.28 -8.90 -4.57
CA ALA A 41 6.72 -8.70 -3.24
C ALA A 41 7.76 -8.93 -2.14
N ASN A 42 8.65 -9.92 -2.31
CA ASN A 42 9.73 -10.16 -1.36
C ASN A 42 10.76 -9.02 -1.35
N VAL A 43 11.15 -8.54 -2.54
CA VAL A 43 12.10 -7.41 -2.68
C VAL A 43 11.52 -6.12 -2.12
N GLU A 44 10.27 -5.82 -2.43
CA GLU A 44 9.59 -4.63 -1.92
C GLU A 44 9.48 -4.66 -0.40
N ARG A 45 9.16 -5.82 0.19
CA ARG A 45 9.10 -6.01 1.64
C ARG A 45 10.45 -5.76 2.31
N LEU A 46 11.56 -6.27 1.75
CA LEU A 46 12.90 -6.03 2.31
C LEU A 46 13.20 -4.53 2.40
N ILE A 47 12.88 -3.78 1.34
CA ILE A 47 13.11 -2.33 1.33
C ILE A 47 12.17 -1.64 2.34
N ASP A 48 10.88 -2.01 2.39
CA ASP A 48 9.93 -1.45 3.35
C ASP A 48 10.36 -1.69 4.81
N ASP A 49 10.77 -2.91 5.13
CA ASP A 49 11.23 -3.27 6.48
C ASP A 49 12.48 -2.45 6.85
N THR A 50 13.36 -2.16 5.88
CA THR A 50 14.55 -1.33 6.07
C THR A 50 14.18 0.14 6.28
N VAL A 51 13.23 0.68 5.51
CA VAL A 51 12.70 2.05 5.69
C VAL A 51 12.06 2.20 7.07
N GLN A 52 11.29 1.21 7.52
CA GLN A 52 10.68 1.22 8.84
C GLN A 52 11.73 1.17 9.95
N GLY A 53 12.75 0.35 9.80
CA GLY A 53 13.89 0.32 10.72
C GLY A 53 14.60 1.68 10.81
N LEU A 54 14.80 2.35 9.67
CA LEU A 54 15.37 3.70 9.62
C LEU A 54 14.46 4.70 10.34
N GLY A 55 13.15 4.68 10.09
CA GLY A 55 12.20 5.52 10.82
C GLY A 55 12.15 5.24 12.33
N ALA A 56 12.37 3.99 12.74
CA ALA A 56 12.47 3.62 14.15
C ALA A 56 13.79 4.10 14.78
N LEU A 57 14.90 4.15 14.04
CA LEU A 57 16.18 4.70 14.51
C LEU A 57 16.03 6.16 14.92
N LEU A 58 15.35 6.96 14.10
CA LEU A 58 15.14 8.39 14.34
C LEU A 58 14.21 8.70 15.51
N LYS A 59 13.46 7.70 15.97
CA LYS A 59 12.64 7.80 17.18
C LYS A 59 13.37 7.25 18.40
N ARG A 60 14.29 6.29 18.19
CA ARG A 60 15.00 5.52 19.23
C ARG A 60 16.36 5.06 18.69
N PRO A 61 17.42 5.89 18.85
CA PRO A 61 18.75 5.60 18.32
C PRO A 61 19.37 4.29 18.85
N ASP A 62 19.10 3.98 20.12
CA ASP A 62 19.77 2.88 20.85
C ASP A 62 19.15 1.49 20.63
N GLU A 63 17.94 1.39 20.08
CA GLU A 63 17.18 0.12 20.02
C GLU A 63 16.81 -0.32 18.60
N SER A 64 17.15 0.46 17.57
CA SER A 64 16.69 0.17 16.20
C SER A 64 17.68 -0.70 15.43
N ILE A 65 17.22 -1.89 15.04
CA ILE A 65 17.82 -2.77 14.05
C ILE A 65 16.73 -3.33 13.13
N THR A 66 17.10 -3.69 11.90
CA THR A 66 16.24 -4.48 11.01
C THR A 66 16.72 -5.91 11.00
N PHE A 67 15.94 -6.81 11.58
CA PHE A 67 16.27 -8.23 11.60
C PHE A 67 15.66 -8.95 10.40
N ILE A 68 16.50 -9.50 9.53
CA ILE A 68 16.06 -10.15 8.29
C ILE A 68 16.22 -11.68 8.31
N GLY A 69 16.55 -12.24 9.47
CA GLY A 69 16.61 -13.67 9.71
C GLY A 69 18.02 -14.21 9.96
N THR A 70 18.13 -15.53 9.91
CA THR A 70 19.36 -16.28 10.14
C THR A 70 20.01 -16.66 8.81
N ILE A 71 21.35 -16.64 8.79
CA ILE A 71 22.19 -17.24 7.75
C ILE A 71 22.89 -18.43 8.38
N ILE A 72 22.83 -19.60 7.74
CA ILE A 72 23.60 -20.76 8.15
C ILE A 72 24.72 -20.93 7.13
N ALA A 73 25.96 -20.89 7.62
CA ALA A 73 27.13 -21.01 6.79
C ALA A 73 28.13 -22.01 7.38
N MET A 74 28.98 -22.55 6.53
CA MET A 74 30.13 -23.36 6.92
C MET A 74 31.40 -22.67 6.43
N ASN A 75 32.38 -22.54 7.31
CA ASN A 75 33.70 -22.04 6.91
C ASN A 75 34.51 -23.19 6.27
N ASP A 76 34.62 -23.20 4.94
CA ASP A 76 35.37 -24.20 4.19
C ASP A 76 36.88 -23.90 4.23
N ALA A 77 37.48 -24.01 5.41
CA ALA A 77 38.89 -23.70 5.66
C ALA A 77 39.84 -24.58 4.81
N LYS A 78 39.40 -25.79 4.44
CA LYS A 78 40.17 -26.72 3.61
C LYS A 78 39.88 -26.58 2.11
N LYS A 79 38.92 -25.73 1.71
CA LYS A 79 38.52 -25.46 0.32
C LYS A 79 38.08 -26.74 -0.40
N LEU A 80 37.46 -27.68 0.33
CA LEU A 80 37.08 -29.01 -0.15
C LEU A 80 35.77 -28.99 -0.95
N THR A 81 34.88 -28.06 -0.64
CA THR A 81 33.58 -27.93 -1.29
C THR A 81 33.64 -27.10 -2.56
N ILE A 82 34.74 -26.38 -2.80
CA ILE A 82 34.91 -25.50 -3.95
C ILE A 82 35.19 -26.32 -5.20
N SER A 83 34.30 -26.22 -6.17
CA SER A 83 34.45 -26.76 -7.52
C SER A 83 33.83 -25.82 -8.56
N PRO A 84 34.52 -25.50 -9.67
CA PRO A 84 35.92 -25.81 -9.97
C PRO A 84 36.89 -25.02 -9.06
N LEU A 85 38.01 -25.63 -8.67
CA LEU A 85 39.03 -24.98 -7.84
C LEU A 85 40.28 -24.63 -8.65
N VAL A 86 40.60 -23.34 -8.75
CA VAL A 86 41.92 -22.89 -9.17
C VAL A 86 42.79 -22.70 -7.93
N LYS A 87 43.79 -23.58 -7.77
CA LYS A 87 44.64 -23.59 -6.57
C LYS A 87 45.26 -22.22 -6.32
N ASN A 88 45.20 -21.76 -5.07
CA ASN A 88 45.72 -20.47 -4.60
C ASN A 88 45.07 -19.22 -5.23
N GLN A 89 43.94 -19.35 -5.94
CA GLN A 89 43.20 -18.23 -6.54
C GLN A 89 41.76 -18.19 -6.01
N VAL A 90 41.60 -18.26 -4.70
CA VAL A 90 40.32 -18.11 -4.01
C VAL A 90 40.53 -17.29 -2.74
N TYR A 91 39.44 -16.75 -2.20
CA TYR A 91 39.42 -16.05 -0.92
C TYR A 91 40.11 -16.83 0.21
N SER A 92 40.65 -16.12 1.20
CA SER A 92 41.32 -16.74 2.34
C SER A 92 40.32 -17.47 3.25
N GLN A 93 39.13 -16.89 3.41
CA GLN A 93 37.99 -17.49 4.07
C GLN A 93 36.86 -17.66 3.05
N VAL A 94 36.34 -18.88 2.90
CA VAL A 94 35.19 -19.16 2.02
C VAL A 94 34.03 -19.66 2.88
N MET A 95 32.93 -18.91 2.87
CA MET A 95 31.73 -19.24 3.61
C MET A 95 30.74 -19.92 2.66
N THR A 96 30.60 -21.24 2.80
CA THR A 96 29.59 -22.02 2.07
C THR A 96 28.22 -21.79 2.69
N ILE A 97 27.28 -21.25 1.92
CA ILE A 97 25.97 -20.81 2.41
C ILE A 97 24.98 -21.99 2.34
N ILE A 98 24.60 -22.51 3.50
CA ILE A 98 23.70 -23.66 3.67
C ILE A 98 22.23 -23.20 3.78
N ASP A 99 21.98 -22.07 4.44
CA ASP A 99 20.67 -21.41 4.45
C ASP A 99 20.80 -19.89 4.35
N GLY A 100 19.77 -19.25 3.80
CA GLY A 100 19.71 -17.80 3.63
C GLY A 100 20.28 -17.30 2.31
N GLN A 101 20.59 -18.19 1.35
CA GLN A 101 21.15 -17.81 0.05
C GLN A 101 20.30 -16.77 -0.72
N GLN A 102 18.97 -16.88 -0.68
CA GLN A 102 18.08 -15.93 -1.34
C GLN A 102 18.17 -14.55 -0.70
N ARG A 103 18.18 -14.47 0.64
CA ARG A 103 18.33 -13.21 1.38
C ARG A 103 19.64 -12.54 1.00
N LEU A 104 20.75 -13.29 1.06
CA LEU A 104 22.08 -12.74 0.81
C LEU A 104 22.26 -12.30 -0.65
N THR A 105 21.68 -13.04 -1.61
CA THR A 105 21.62 -12.62 -3.02
C THR A 105 20.86 -11.31 -3.17
N THR A 106 19.68 -11.18 -2.56
CA THR A 106 18.89 -9.93 -2.61
C THR A 106 19.61 -8.76 -1.95
N LEU A 107 20.33 -8.98 -0.85
CA LEU A 107 21.08 -7.92 -0.18
C LEU A 107 22.26 -7.42 -1.02
N LEU A 108 22.99 -8.32 -1.70
CA LEU A 108 24.03 -7.92 -2.64
C LEU A 108 23.46 -7.16 -3.84
N MET A 109 22.29 -7.60 -4.35
CA MET A 109 21.54 -6.85 -5.37
C MET A 109 21.13 -5.46 -4.89
N LEU A 110 20.67 -5.34 -3.64
CA LEU A 110 20.31 -4.07 -3.03
C LEU A 110 21.54 -3.15 -2.94
N CYS A 111 22.70 -3.66 -2.51
CA CYS A 111 23.95 -2.89 -2.49
C CYS A 111 24.33 -2.37 -3.90
N LEU A 112 24.19 -3.20 -4.93
CA LEU A 112 24.44 -2.78 -6.31
C LEU A 112 23.41 -1.74 -6.79
N ALA A 113 22.14 -1.92 -6.46
CA ALA A 113 21.08 -0.98 -6.82
C ALA A 113 21.30 0.40 -6.16
N LEU A 114 21.68 0.41 -4.87
CA LEU A 114 22.04 1.63 -4.15
C LEU A 114 23.23 2.34 -4.79
N LEU A 115 24.29 1.58 -5.12
CA LEU A 115 25.45 2.15 -5.78
C LEU A 115 25.08 2.80 -7.12
N ILE A 116 24.30 2.11 -7.96
CA ILE A 116 23.86 2.65 -9.26
C ILE A 116 23.08 3.95 -9.09
N GLU A 117 22.15 4.01 -8.14
CA GLU A 117 21.34 5.21 -7.92
C GLU A 117 22.17 6.37 -7.34
N ILE A 118 23.02 6.09 -6.35
CA ILE A 118 23.95 7.09 -5.77
C ILE A 118 24.83 7.69 -6.85
N GLU A 119 25.46 6.87 -7.69
CA GLU A 119 26.32 7.36 -8.78
C GLU A 119 25.55 8.13 -9.84
N THR A 120 24.32 7.71 -10.15
CA THR A 120 23.48 8.38 -11.15
C THR A 120 23.06 9.77 -10.68
N GLU A 121 22.59 9.87 -9.43
CA GLU A 121 22.19 11.15 -8.81
C GLU A 121 23.40 12.06 -8.59
N TRP A 122 24.52 11.51 -8.11
CA TRP A 122 25.77 12.27 -7.95
C TRP A 122 26.26 12.85 -9.29
N ALA A 123 26.28 12.04 -10.35
CA ALA A 123 26.66 12.49 -11.68
C ALA A 123 25.75 13.60 -12.24
N SER A 124 24.47 13.60 -11.85
CA SER A 124 23.52 14.67 -12.17
C SER A 124 23.86 15.96 -11.43
N LEU A 125 24.09 15.86 -10.11
CA LEU A 125 24.40 17.00 -9.24
C LEU A 125 25.69 17.73 -9.64
N ILE A 126 26.75 17.00 -9.97
CA ILE A 126 28.03 17.62 -10.38
C ILE A 126 27.97 18.28 -11.76
N LYS A 127 27.04 17.85 -12.64
CA LYS A 127 26.85 18.45 -13.96
C LYS A 127 26.02 19.73 -13.90
N ALA A 128 25.15 19.87 -12.90
CA ALA A 128 24.37 21.05 -12.70
C ALA A 128 25.26 22.23 -12.30
N LYS A 129 25.22 23.32 -13.08
CA LYS A 129 26.02 24.54 -12.85
C LYS A 129 25.38 25.43 -11.78
N THR A 130 25.18 24.90 -10.58
CA THR A 130 24.58 25.60 -9.44
C THR A 130 25.68 26.01 -8.46
N ILE A 131 25.60 27.23 -7.92
CA ILE A 131 26.52 27.73 -6.89
C ILE A 131 25.97 27.29 -5.53
N VAL A 132 26.72 26.46 -4.82
CA VAL A 132 26.48 26.07 -3.43
C VAL A 132 27.76 26.29 -2.63
N SER A 133 27.67 26.36 -1.29
CA SER A 133 28.88 26.53 -0.47
C SER A 133 29.84 25.36 -0.63
N ASP A 134 31.14 25.63 -0.57
CA ASP A 134 32.18 24.60 -0.65
C ASP A 134 32.03 23.57 0.48
N GLU A 135 31.60 24.01 1.67
CA GLU A 135 31.30 23.13 2.81
C GLU A 135 30.20 22.11 2.49
N THR A 136 29.07 22.57 1.92
CA THR A 136 27.96 21.69 1.52
C THR A 136 28.42 20.68 0.48
N LYS A 137 29.14 21.16 -0.53
CA LYS A 137 29.63 20.31 -1.62
C LYS A 137 30.59 19.25 -1.11
N ASN A 138 31.57 19.64 -0.29
CA ASN A 138 32.56 18.74 0.30
C ASN A 138 31.90 17.70 1.21
N TRP A 139 30.88 18.11 1.97
CA TRP A 139 30.13 17.19 2.83
C TRP A 139 29.42 16.10 1.99
N ILE A 140 28.65 16.48 0.97
CA ILE A 140 27.96 15.52 0.10
C ILE A 140 28.96 14.62 -0.62
N GLU A 141 30.03 15.19 -1.19
CA GLU A 141 31.06 14.45 -1.91
C GLU A 141 31.74 13.41 -1.02
N THR A 142 32.06 13.78 0.23
CA THR A 142 32.67 12.86 1.21
C THR A 142 31.75 11.67 1.49
N ARG A 143 30.47 11.92 1.78
CA ARG A 143 29.49 10.86 2.07
C ARG A 143 29.23 9.95 0.86
N VAL A 144 29.21 10.52 -0.36
CA VAL A 144 29.13 9.72 -1.59
C VAL A 144 30.36 8.83 -1.75
N ASN A 145 31.57 9.37 -1.55
CA ASN A 145 32.81 8.63 -1.69
C ASN A 145 32.92 7.50 -0.66
N ASP A 146 32.55 7.76 0.59
CA ASP A 146 32.52 6.77 1.66
C ASP A 146 31.55 5.64 1.30
N MET A 147 30.31 6.00 0.94
CA MET A 147 29.29 5.00 0.60
C MET A 147 29.65 4.21 -0.65
N ARG A 148 30.24 4.84 -1.68
CA ARG A 148 30.79 4.15 -2.85
C ARG A 148 31.81 3.10 -2.45
N GLY A 149 32.74 3.44 -1.55
CA GLY A 149 33.76 2.54 -1.03
C GLY A 149 33.15 1.34 -0.32
N LEU A 150 32.26 1.60 0.64
CA LEU A 150 31.57 0.57 1.43
C LEU A 150 30.78 -0.39 0.52
N LEU A 151 29.95 0.15 -0.38
CA LEU A 151 29.15 -0.66 -1.30
C LEU A 151 30.01 -1.45 -2.28
N SER A 152 31.11 -0.88 -2.78
CA SER A 152 32.02 -1.60 -3.68
C SER A 152 32.67 -2.80 -3.01
N GLN A 153 33.05 -2.67 -1.73
CA GLN A 153 33.61 -3.76 -0.92
C GLN A 153 32.61 -4.91 -0.68
N MET A 154 31.31 -4.61 -0.68
CA MET A 154 30.24 -5.62 -0.59
C MET A 154 30.12 -6.45 -1.86
N LEU A 155 30.43 -5.88 -3.03
CA LEU A 155 30.15 -6.48 -4.34
C LEU A 155 31.33 -7.27 -4.91
N SER A 156 32.55 -6.79 -4.66
CA SER A 156 33.78 -7.43 -5.15
C SER A 156 34.96 -7.13 -4.23
N GLU A 157 36.05 -7.89 -4.36
CA GLU A 157 37.30 -7.60 -3.65
C GLU A 157 38.48 -7.61 -4.62
N GLU A 158 39.26 -6.54 -4.58
CA GLU A 158 40.51 -6.44 -5.33
C GLU A 158 41.54 -7.41 -4.77
N GLN A 159 42.14 -8.19 -5.66
CA GLN A 159 43.11 -9.20 -5.31
C GLN A 159 44.53 -8.73 -5.61
N ARG A 160 45.52 -9.41 -5.04
CA ARG A 160 46.95 -9.04 -5.19
C ARG A 160 47.49 -9.23 -6.61
N ASN A 161 46.84 -10.09 -7.41
CA ASN A 161 47.25 -10.46 -8.76
C ASN A 161 46.09 -10.28 -9.74
N GLY A 162 46.37 -10.42 -11.04
CA GLY A 162 45.40 -10.28 -12.13
C GLY A 162 45.48 -8.93 -12.84
N GLU A 163 44.88 -8.90 -14.03
CA GLU A 163 44.81 -7.74 -14.91
C GLU A 163 43.35 -7.27 -15.04
N ALA A 164 43.17 -5.94 -15.13
CA ALA A 164 41.88 -5.29 -15.37
C ALA A 164 40.71 -5.84 -14.49
N GLU A 165 39.63 -6.31 -15.09
CA GLU A 165 38.46 -6.84 -14.39
C GLU A 165 38.78 -8.14 -13.61
N PHE A 166 39.72 -8.97 -14.08
CA PHE A 166 40.05 -10.25 -13.44
C PHE A 166 40.89 -10.10 -12.16
N ARG A 167 41.37 -8.88 -11.87
CA ARG A 167 41.92 -8.54 -10.55
C ARG A 167 40.85 -8.49 -9.45
N HIS A 168 39.58 -8.34 -9.82
CA HIS A 168 38.50 -8.17 -8.86
C HIS A 168 37.63 -9.43 -8.81
N PHE A 169 37.61 -10.08 -7.67
CA PHE A 169 36.78 -11.27 -7.48
C PHE A 169 35.36 -10.85 -7.08
N PRO A 170 34.31 -11.36 -7.76
CA PRO A 170 32.95 -11.22 -7.29
C PRO A 170 32.80 -11.80 -5.89
N LYS A 171 32.07 -11.10 -5.00
CA LYS A 171 31.96 -11.50 -3.59
C LYS A 171 31.25 -12.85 -3.39
N MET A 172 30.35 -13.22 -4.31
CA MET A 172 29.59 -14.47 -4.25
C MET A 172 29.67 -15.23 -5.58
N ILE A 173 29.94 -16.53 -5.49
CA ILE A 173 29.91 -17.45 -6.64
C ILE A 173 29.16 -18.74 -6.31
N ARG A 174 28.84 -19.55 -7.33
CA ARG A 174 28.13 -20.82 -7.21
C ARG A 174 28.92 -22.00 -7.76
N ALA A 175 28.81 -23.11 -7.05
CA ALA A 175 29.42 -24.38 -7.42
C ALA A 175 29.09 -24.83 -8.85
N PHE A 176 30.10 -25.41 -9.51
CA PHE A 176 30.09 -25.96 -10.87
C PHE A 176 29.80 -24.98 -12.01
N LYS A 177 29.29 -23.78 -11.72
CA LYS A 177 29.02 -22.74 -12.71
C LYS A 177 30.12 -21.70 -12.74
N ASP A 178 30.68 -21.37 -11.59
CA ASP A 178 31.57 -20.22 -11.45
C ASP A 178 32.94 -20.62 -10.90
N THR A 179 33.97 -19.86 -11.25
CA THR A 179 35.36 -20.07 -10.84
C THR A 179 36.03 -18.72 -10.63
N TRP A 180 36.51 -18.47 -9.40
CA TRP A 180 37.43 -17.36 -9.15
C TRP A 180 38.79 -17.65 -9.79
N SER A 181 39.30 -16.71 -10.57
CA SER A 181 40.64 -16.77 -11.13
C SER A 181 41.09 -15.38 -11.61
N TYR A 182 42.41 -15.16 -11.58
CA TYR A 182 43.06 -14.00 -12.20
C TYR A 182 43.24 -14.16 -13.71
N GLU A 183 43.08 -15.38 -14.21
CA GLU A 183 43.36 -15.77 -15.58
C GLU A 183 42.04 -15.79 -16.36
N SER A 184 41.99 -15.03 -17.46
CA SER A 184 40.75 -14.81 -18.22
C SER A 184 40.20 -16.08 -18.89
N ASP A 185 41.03 -17.09 -19.12
CA ASP A 185 40.66 -18.40 -19.67
C ASP A 185 40.14 -19.38 -18.60
N LYS A 186 40.41 -19.12 -17.32
CA LYS A 186 39.97 -19.95 -16.19
C LYS A 186 38.84 -19.31 -15.38
N ALA A 187 38.77 -17.99 -15.36
CA ALA A 187 37.71 -17.27 -14.66
C ALA A 187 36.37 -17.52 -15.37
N ASN A 188 35.38 -18.00 -14.62
CA ASN A 188 34.03 -18.19 -15.14
C ASN A 188 32.99 -17.65 -14.16
N TYR A 189 32.00 -16.92 -14.65
CA TYR A 189 30.98 -16.28 -13.80
C TYR A 189 29.61 -16.38 -14.49
N ASP A 190 29.12 -17.60 -14.67
CA ASP A 190 27.91 -17.89 -15.43
C ASP A 190 26.64 -17.84 -14.59
N SER A 191 26.72 -18.14 -13.29
CA SER A 191 25.55 -18.09 -12.42
C SER A 191 25.02 -16.66 -12.32
N PRO A 192 23.70 -16.45 -12.20
CA PRO A 192 23.11 -15.11 -12.31
C PRO A 192 23.69 -14.07 -11.34
N ILE A 193 23.99 -14.45 -10.09
CA ILE A 193 24.60 -13.55 -9.12
C ILE A 193 26.06 -13.23 -9.47
N ALA A 194 26.87 -14.24 -9.79
CA ALA A 194 28.28 -14.04 -10.14
C ALA A 194 28.42 -13.22 -11.43
N TRP A 195 27.61 -13.53 -12.45
CA TRP A 195 27.51 -12.79 -13.70
C TRP A 195 27.25 -11.31 -13.45
N MET A 196 26.18 -10.97 -12.73
CA MET A 196 25.81 -9.57 -12.48
C MET A 196 26.87 -8.82 -11.67
N LEU A 197 27.48 -9.45 -10.68
CA LEU A 197 28.59 -8.85 -9.91
C LEU A 197 29.83 -8.64 -10.81
N PHE A 198 30.12 -9.57 -11.71
CA PHE A 198 31.25 -9.42 -12.63
C PHE A 198 30.98 -8.38 -13.74
N GLU A 199 29.75 -8.28 -14.23
CA GLU A 199 29.34 -7.20 -15.14
C GLU A 199 29.42 -5.82 -14.44
N TYR A 200 29.10 -5.74 -13.15
CA TYR A 200 29.38 -4.55 -12.33
C TYR A 200 30.89 -4.23 -12.31
N VAL A 201 31.76 -5.23 -12.07
CA VAL A 201 33.22 -5.03 -12.08
C VAL A 201 33.65 -4.46 -13.43
N LYS A 202 33.31 -5.11 -14.55
CA LYS A 202 33.65 -4.63 -15.91
C LYS A 202 33.19 -3.19 -16.13
N PHE A 203 31.95 -2.89 -15.76
CA PHE A 203 31.37 -1.57 -15.93
C PHE A 203 32.09 -0.51 -15.09
N SER A 204 32.36 -0.81 -13.82
CA SER A 204 33.03 0.11 -12.88
C SER A 204 34.46 0.48 -13.29
N LYS A 205 35.11 -0.34 -14.12
CA LYS A 205 36.49 -0.13 -14.59
C LYS A 205 36.58 0.55 -15.95
N GLN A 206 35.45 0.89 -16.58
CA GLN A 206 35.43 1.71 -17.79
C GLN A 206 35.97 3.12 -17.48
N GLU A 207 36.52 3.79 -18.51
CA GLU A 207 36.90 5.19 -18.42
C GLU A 207 35.62 6.06 -18.37
N ASN A 208 35.33 6.67 -17.23
CA ASN A 208 34.12 7.47 -16.96
C ASN A 208 32.79 6.70 -17.17
N PRO A 209 32.47 5.71 -16.31
CA PRO A 209 31.28 4.88 -16.45
C PRO A 209 29.99 5.71 -16.33
N ASN A 210 29.04 5.50 -17.25
CA ASN A 210 27.73 6.16 -17.21
C ASN A 210 26.68 5.27 -16.53
N TRP A 211 26.62 5.30 -15.20
CA TRP A 211 25.77 4.45 -14.36
C TRP A 211 24.29 4.39 -14.74
N SER A 212 23.75 5.45 -15.37
CA SER A 212 22.38 5.44 -15.91
C SER A 212 22.14 4.34 -16.97
N LYS A 213 23.19 3.93 -17.69
CA LYS A 213 23.17 2.91 -18.76
C LYS A 213 23.46 1.50 -18.28
N PHE A 214 23.98 1.30 -17.06
CA PHE A 214 24.40 -0.01 -16.56
C PHE A 214 23.32 -1.08 -16.75
N LEU A 215 22.07 -0.79 -16.37
CA LEU A 215 20.98 -1.76 -16.46
C LEU A 215 20.61 -2.13 -17.90
N VAL A 216 20.79 -1.20 -18.85
CA VAL A 216 20.57 -1.46 -20.28
C VAL A 216 21.67 -2.38 -20.80
N GLU A 217 22.92 -2.16 -20.39
CA GLU A 217 24.06 -3.00 -20.75
C GLU A 217 23.93 -4.41 -20.13
N LEU A 218 23.58 -4.49 -18.84
CA LEU A 218 23.29 -5.74 -18.15
C LEU A 218 22.15 -6.52 -18.84
N GLN A 219 21.10 -5.82 -19.30
CA GLN A 219 20.02 -6.46 -20.04
C GLN A 219 20.52 -7.03 -21.38
N LYS A 220 21.45 -6.36 -22.09
CA LYS A 220 22.01 -6.88 -23.34
C LYS A 220 22.82 -8.16 -23.11
N THR A 221 23.62 -8.22 -22.04
CA THR A 221 24.46 -9.40 -21.72
C THR A 221 23.67 -10.55 -21.09
N SER A 222 22.37 -10.34 -20.81
CA SER A 222 21.46 -11.41 -20.39
C SER A 222 20.88 -12.23 -21.54
N VAL A 223 20.74 -11.64 -22.73
CA VAL A 223 20.09 -12.27 -23.89
C VAL A 223 21.04 -13.21 -24.61
N GLY A 224 20.59 -14.42 -24.93
CA GLY A 224 21.38 -15.45 -25.61
C GLY A 224 22.28 -16.28 -24.70
N ALA A 225 22.19 -16.10 -23.38
CA ALA A 225 22.88 -16.96 -22.40
C ALA A 225 22.07 -18.24 -22.13
N ASP A 226 22.74 -19.33 -21.78
CA ASP A 226 22.07 -20.62 -21.46
C ASP A 226 21.08 -20.51 -20.28
N ASN A 227 21.30 -19.54 -19.38
CA ASN A 227 20.43 -19.20 -18.24
C ASN A 227 19.76 -17.82 -18.40
N GLU A 228 19.35 -17.48 -19.63
CA GLU A 228 18.71 -16.20 -19.97
C GLU A 228 17.49 -15.90 -19.08
N ALA A 229 16.67 -16.90 -18.75
CA ALA A 229 15.46 -16.70 -17.94
C ALA A 229 15.80 -16.21 -16.53
N GLU A 230 16.80 -16.82 -15.90
CA GLU A 230 17.28 -16.47 -14.57
C GLU A 230 17.96 -15.09 -14.58
N ARG A 231 18.80 -14.80 -15.58
CA ARG A 231 19.41 -13.46 -15.74
C ARG A 231 18.34 -12.37 -15.94
N LYS A 232 17.32 -12.63 -16.76
CA LYS A 232 16.17 -11.73 -16.94
C LYS A 232 15.41 -11.49 -15.65
N HIS A 233 15.26 -12.51 -14.80
CA HIS A 233 14.65 -12.36 -13.48
C HIS A 233 15.46 -11.45 -12.57
N PHE A 234 16.79 -11.57 -12.56
CA PHE A 234 17.68 -10.64 -11.83
C PHE A 234 17.53 -9.20 -12.33
N VAL A 235 17.55 -8.98 -13.64
CA VAL A 235 17.33 -7.65 -14.24
C VAL A 235 15.97 -7.08 -13.83
N LYS A 236 14.92 -7.91 -13.80
CA LYS A 236 13.58 -7.51 -13.34
C LYS A 236 13.59 -7.09 -11.87
N MET A 237 14.23 -7.86 -10.98
CA MET A 237 14.32 -7.51 -9.56
C MET A 237 15.16 -6.24 -9.33
N MET A 238 16.24 -6.05 -10.09
CA MET A 238 16.99 -4.79 -10.09
C MET A 238 16.12 -3.59 -10.51
N LYS A 239 15.26 -3.75 -11.53
CA LYS A 239 14.28 -2.70 -11.89
C LYS A 239 13.35 -2.36 -10.73
N VAL A 240 12.81 -3.39 -10.06
CA VAL A 240 11.94 -3.20 -8.88
C VAL A 240 12.66 -2.43 -7.77
N MET A 241 13.88 -2.84 -7.40
CA MET A 241 14.67 -2.15 -6.38
C MET A 241 14.90 -0.68 -6.76
N ARG A 242 15.41 -0.43 -7.97
CA ARG A 242 15.71 0.93 -8.44
C ARG A 242 14.47 1.83 -8.46
N THR A 243 13.33 1.32 -8.93
CA THR A 243 12.06 2.08 -8.91
C THR A 243 11.68 2.48 -7.49
N LYS A 244 11.85 1.58 -6.52
CA LYS A 244 11.52 1.85 -5.12
C LYS A 244 12.52 2.81 -4.45
N LEU A 245 13.82 2.63 -4.71
CA LEU A 245 14.88 3.51 -4.22
C LEU A 245 14.71 4.96 -4.70
N LYS A 246 14.32 5.16 -5.96
CA LYS A 246 13.99 6.50 -6.50
C LYS A 246 12.77 7.15 -5.86
N ALA A 247 11.86 6.34 -5.32
CA ALA A 247 10.64 6.81 -4.69
C ALA A 247 10.81 7.09 -3.19
N LEU A 248 11.97 6.78 -2.58
CA LEU A 248 12.19 6.97 -1.14
C LEU A 248 11.83 8.39 -0.64
N PRO A 249 12.24 9.50 -1.29
CA PRO A 249 11.92 10.83 -0.78
C PRO A 249 10.43 11.18 -0.81
N SER A 250 9.63 10.47 -1.61
CA SER A 250 8.19 10.66 -1.75
C SER A 250 7.36 9.53 -1.14
N ASP A 251 8.01 8.56 -0.49
CA ASP A 251 7.35 7.48 0.22
C ASP A 251 6.83 7.99 1.58
N ASP A 252 5.53 7.85 1.81
CA ASP A 252 4.86 8.27 3.05
C ASP A 252 5.36 7.53 4.32
N GLU A 253 6.10 6.42 4.16
CA GLU A 253 6.75 5.70 5.28
C GLU A 253 8.22 6.12 5.49
N PHE A 254 8.84 6.80 4.51
CA PHE A 254 10.20 7.29 4.67
C PHE A 254 10.24 8.46 5.67
N PRO A 255 11.32 8.59 6.46
CA PRO A 255 11.47 9.70 7.39
C PRO A 255 11.27 11.07 6.75
N ASP A 256 10.50 11.92 7.41
CA ASP A 256 10.32 13.31 7.00
C ASP A 256 11.65 14.05 7.04
N PHE A 257 12.13 14.43 5.85
CA PHE A 257 13.42 15.07 5.67
C PHE A 257 13.49 16.42 6.38
N ALA A 258 12.38 17.17 6.44
CA ALA A 258 12.34 18.44 7.16
C ALA A 258 12.60 18.24 8.66
N ASN A 259 11.99 17.21 9.25
CA ASN A 259 12.21 16.84 10.65
C ASN A 259 13.67 16.44 10.93
N ILE A 260 14.38 15.83 9.97
CA ILE A 260 15.80 15.51 10.12
C ILE A 260 16.65 16.78 10.04
N VAL A 261 16.36 17.68 9.10
CA VAL A 261 17.11 18.95 8.92
C VAL A 261 17.02 19.83 10.18
N HIS A 262 15.91 19.78 10.91
CA HIS A 262 15.70 20.57 12.12
C HIS A 262 16.19 19.92 13.43
N ASP A 263 16.67 18.69 13.39
CA ASP A 263 17.02 17.92 14.59
C ASP A 263 18.45 17.37 14.50
N THR A 264 19.35 17.99 15.26
CA THR A 264 20.77 17.62 15.27
C THR A 264 21.02 16.23 15.86
N GLU A 265 20.21 15.77 16.82
CA GLU A 265 20.32 14.40 17.36
C GLU A 265 19.98 13.37 16.28
N LYS A 266 19.01 13.66 15.42
CA LYS A 266 18.68 12.81 14.27
C LYS A 266 19.79 12.80 13.22
N GLN A 267 20.43 13.95 12.96
CA GLN A 267 21.56 14.03 12.03
C GLN A 267 22.75 13.21 12.54
N ASP A 268 23.11 13.36 13.82
CA ASP A 268 24.16 12.59 14.46
C ASP A 268 23.86 11.09 14.47
N ALA A 269 22.61 10.70 14.77
CA ALA A 269 22.21 9.28 14.71
C ALA A 269 22.35 8.67 13.30
N LEU A 270 22.24 9.47 12.24
CA LEU A 270 22.35 9.01 10.85
C LEU A 270 23.79 9.03 10.33
N PHE A 271 24.52 10.12 10.56
CA PHE A 271 25.86 10.32 9.97
C PHE A 271 27.01 10.43 10.97
N GLY A 272 26.73 10.55 12.26
CA GLY A 272 27.73 10.82 13.31
C GLY A 272 28.32 12.22 13.23
N GLU A 273 27.62 13.14 12.53
CA GLU A 273 27.96 14.55 12.42
C GLU A 273 26.71 15.37 12.04
N GLU A 274 26.73 16.66 12.37
CA GLU A 274 25.69 17.62 12.00
C GLU A 274 25.84 18.06 10.53
N PHE A 275 24.74 18.50 9.94
CA PHE A 275 24.77 19.14 8.63
C PHE A 275 25.48 20.50 8.69
N PRO A 276 26.27 20.87 7.65
CA PRO A 276 26.85 22.20 7.57
C PRO A 276 25.76 23.28 7.68
N GLU A 277 26.03 24.34 8.44
CA GLU A 277 25.07 25.45 8.64
C GLU A 277 24.50 26.00 7.31
N PRO A 278 25.31 26.20 6.24
CA PRO A 278 24.77 26.65 4.95
C PRO A 278 23.79 25.65 4.30
N MET A 279 24.01 24.35 4.52
CA MET A 279 23.15 23.29 4.02
C MET A 279 21.83 23.24 4.77
N THR A 280 21.88 23.34 6.11
CA THR A 280 20.69 23.38 6.97
C THR A 280 19.80 24.56 6.62
N LEU A 281 20.38 25.75 6.42
CA LEU A 281 19.64 26.95 6.04
C LEU A 281 18.96 26.79 4.68
N ALA A 282 19.70 26.32 3.67
CA ALA A 282 19.16 26.14 2.32
C ALA A 282 18.04 25.09 2.27
N LEU A 283 18.24 23.95 2.93
CA LEU A 283 17.24 22.88 3.01
C LEU A 283 15.99 23.34 3.75
N THR A 284 16.14 24.03 4.89
CA THR A 284 15.02 24.61 5.63
C THR A 284 14.16 25.50 4.75
N GLN A 285 14.78 26.42 4.00
CA GLN A 285 14.06 27.36 3.13
C GLN A 285 13.33 26.64 1.98
N ILE A 286 13.92 25.61 1.41
CA ILE A 286 13.34 24.88 0.27
C ILE A 286 12.22 23.96 0.72
N LEU A 287 12.40 23.27 1.85
CA LEU A 287 11.39 22.38 2.42
C LEU A 287 10.21 23.19 2.98
N ALA A 288 10.44 24.36 3.59
CA ALA A 288 9.39 25.26 4.04
C ALA A 288 8.50 25.79 2.89
N LYS A 289 9.01 25.88 1.65
CA LYS A 289 8.19 26.21 0.47
C LYS A 289 7.36 25.01 -0.03
N GLN A 290 7.76 23.79 0.31
CA GLN A 290 7.07 22.54 -0.06
C GLN A 290 6.05 22.10 0.99
N SER A 291 6.33 22.34 2.29
CA SER A 291 5.40 22.19 3.39
C SER A 291 4.68 23.51 3.66
N HIS A 292 3.35 23.57 3.50
CA HIS A 292 2.54 24.76 3.85
C HIS A 292 2.46 25.01 5.38
N ALA A 293 3.58 24.99 6.09
CA ALA A 293 3.64 25.16 7.54
C ALA A 293 4.92 25.90 7.93
N LEU A 294 4.85 27.24 7.93
CA LEU A 294 5.28 28.15 9.01
C LEU A 294 5.14 29.59 8.51
N MET A 295 4.33 30.37 9.24
CA MET A 295 4.20 31.81 9.08
C MET A 295 4.83 32.49 10.30
N VAL A 296 5.77 33.39 9.98
CA VAL A 296 6.23 34.59 10.70
C VAL A 296 6.95 34.40 12.03
N ASP A 297 8.22 34.79 12.05
CA ASP A 297 8.87 35.45 13.18
C ASP A 297 9.17 36.92 12.88
N GLU A 298 8.92 37.76 13.90
CA GLU A 298 9.07 39.21 13.92
C GLU A 298 10.56 39.61 14.00
N ALA A 299 11.32 39.46 12.92
CA ALA A 299 12.59 40.16 12.74
C ALA A 299 12.84 40.32 11.25
N GLY A 300 12.75 41.57 10.79
CA GLY A 300 12.79 41.92 9.37
C GLY A 300 14.01 41.42 8.61
N ASP A 301 13.77 41.24 7.31
CA ASP A 301 14.71 41.22 6.20
C ASP A 301 15.73 40.07 6.16
N LEU A 302 15.28 38.93 5.64
CA LEU A 302 16.08 38.14 4.71
C LEU A 302 15.55 38.41 3.30
N GLU A 303 16.14 39.41 2.64
CA GLU A 303 16.04 39.54 1.18
C GLU A 303 16.68 38.29 0.55
N ILE A 304 15.88 37.44 -0.09
CA ILE A 304 16.38 36.25 -0.80
C ILE A 304 16.42 36.57 -2.30
N GLU A 305 17.59 37.00 -2.77
CA GLU A 305 17.97 36.90 -4.18
C GLU A 305 18.32 35.44 -4.51
N ALA A 306 17.37 34.65 -5.04
CA ALA A 306 17.60 33.60 -6.05
C ALA A 306 16.33 32.74 -6.26
N ASP A 307 15.38 33.25 -7.05
CA ASP A 307 14.27 32.46 -7.59
C ASP A 307 14.68 31.79 -8.93
N ASP A 308 15.71 30.94 -8.92
CA ASP A 308 16.09 30.14 -10.09
C ASP A 308 15.58 28.70 -9.92
N LYS A 309 14.69 28.29 -10.84
CA LYS A 309 14.18 26.93 -11.00
C LYS A 309 15.30 25.88 -10.96
N LYS A 310 16.49 26.19 -11.48
CA LYS A 310 17.66 25.30 -11.47
C LYS A 310 18.17 25.00 -10.06
N THR A 311 18.14 25.98 -9.16
CA THR A 311 18.56 25.80 -7.77
C THR A 311 17.57 24.89 -7.04
N GLN A 312 16.27 25.03 -7.30
CA GLN A 312 15.25 24.14 -6.75
C GLN A 312 15.41 22.70 -7.25
N GLU A 313 15.61 22.51 -8.55
CA GLU A 313 15.87 21.19 -9.17
C GLU A 313 17.15 20.53 -8.59
N TRP A 314 18.18 21.34 -8.35
CA TRP A 314 19.43 20.87 -7.72
C TRP A 314 19.18 20.33 -6.31
N TRP A 315 18.50 21.10 -5.46
CA TRP A 315 18.22 20.70 -4.08
C TRP A 315 17.23 19.54 -3.97
N GLN A 316 16.30 19.42 -4.91
CA GLN A 316 15.44 18.23 -5.01
C GLN A 316 16.28 16.98 -5.31
N SER A 317 17.22 17.08 -6.25
CA SER A 317 18.15 15.99 -6.57
C SER A 317 19.09 15.68 -5.40
N ALA A 318 19.55 16.72 -4.68
CA ALA A 318 20.39 16.56 -3.49
C ALA A 318 19.63 15.85 -2.35
N THR A 319 18.37 16.21 -2.13
CA THR A 319 17.49 15.54 -1.15
C THR A 319 17.29 14.07 -1.49
N SER A 320 17.12 13.75 -2.78
CA SER A 320 17.06 12.37 -3.26
C SER A 320 18.34 11.59 -2.96
N LEU A 321 19.50 12.17 -3.29
CA LEU A 321 20.80 11.56 -3.01
C LEU A 321 21.03 11.35 -1.50
N ILE A 322 20.73 12.35 -0.67
CA ILE A 322 20.92 12.24 0.79
C ILE A 322 20.00 11.16 1.37
N SER A 323 18.76 11.04 0.86
CA SER A 323 17.84 9.98 1.25
C SER A 323 18.39 8.59 0.91
N LEU A 324 19.02 8.44 -0.26
CA LEU A 324 19.73 7.20 -0.63
C LEU A 324 20.91 6.91 0.30
N LEU A 325 21.67 7.93 0.70
CA LEU A 325 22.80 7.79 1.63
C LEU A 325 22.33 7.36 3.03
N PHE A 326 21.25 7.95 3.56
CA PHE A 326 20.63 7.53 4.83
C PHE A 326 20.22 6.06 4.79
N PHE A 327 19.46 5.69 3.75
CA PHE A 327 19.00 4.33 3.58
C PHE A 327 20.17 3.36 3.45
N SER A 328 21.20 3.71 2.67
CA SER A 328 22.36 2.84 2.44
C SER A 328 23.16 2.60 3.71
N ARG A 329 23.42 3.65 4.50
CA ARG A 329 24.15 3.52 5.76
C ARG A 329 23.40 2.64 6.75
N PHE A 330 22.09 2.89 6.91
CA PHE A 330 21.25 2.05 7.75
C PHE A 330 21.20 0.59 7.26
N ALA A 331 21.07 0.38 5.95
CA ALA A 331 21.07 -0.96 5.37
C ALA A 331 22.38 -1.73 5.64
N LEU A 332 23.52 -1.04 5.61
CA LEU A 332 24.83 -1.67 5.86
C LEU A 332 25.08 -1.95 7.35
N GLU A 333 24.76 -1.00 8.23
CA GLU A 333 25.13 -1.04 9.65
C GLU A 333 24.05 -1.65 10.55
N ARG A 334 22.76 -1.54 10.19
CA ARG A 334 21.63 -1.87 11.08
C ARG A 334 20.73 -2.98 10.56
N ILE A 335 20.89 -3.42 9.31
CA ILE A 335 20.39 -4.75 8.92
C ILE A 335 21.26 -5.78 9.63
N THR A 336 20.67 -6.50 10.58
CA THR A 336 21.38 -7.47 11.42
C THR A 336 21.01 -8.89 11.02
N LEU A 337 22.03 -9.73 10.91
CA LEU A 337 21.95 -11.15 10.61
C LEU A 337 22.36 -11.95 11.85
N VAL A 338 21.63 -13.03 12.16
CA VAL A 338 22.22 -14.08 13.00
C VAL A 338 22.96 -15.03 12.09
N VAL A 339 24.28 -15.09 12.24
CA VAL A 339 25.16 -15.95 11.44
C VAL A 339 25.49 -17.17 12.27
N VAL A 340 24.98 -18.33 11.86
CA VAL A 340 25.34 -19.61 12.44
C VAL A 340 26.46 -20.22 11.60
N THR A 341 27.67 -20.27 12.16
CA THR A 341 28.82 -20.90 11.52
C THR A 341 29.00 -22.32 12.06
N ALA A 342 28.69 -23.31 11.22
CA ALA A 342 28.90 -24.72 11.54
C ALA A 342 30.32 -25.17 11.17
N THR A 343 30.85 -26.12 11.92
CA THR A 343 32.18 -26.73 11.65
C THR A 343 32.16 -27.75 10.52
N THR A 344 31.01 -28.38 10.27
CA THR A 344 30.78 -29.35 9.20
C THR A 344 29.41 -29.14 8.59
N GLU A 345 29.22 -29.65 7.38
CA GLU A 345 27.97 -29.58 6.64
C GLU A 345 26.81 -30.33 7.34
N ASP A 346 27.05 -31.53 7.88
CA ASP A 346 26.01 -32.31 8.59
C ASP A 346 25.38 -31.53 9.75
N PHE A 347 26.21 -30.93 10.61
CA PHE A 347 25.73 -30.07 11.69
C PHE A 347 25.00 -28.82 11.20
N ALA A 348 25.39 -28.26 10.05
CA ALA A 348 24.66 -27.15 9.46
C ALA A 348 23.24 -27.57 9.06
N PHE A 349 23.07 -28.78 8.52
CA PHE A 349 21.78 -29.36 8.20
C PHE A 349 20.94 -29.66 9.45
N ASP A 350 21.53 -30.21 10.52
CA ASP A 350 20.83 -30.44 11.79
C ASP A 350 20.25 -29.12 12.37
N VAL A 351 21.04 -28.05 12.36
CA VAL A 351 20.59 -26.72 12.80
C VAL A 351 19.51 -26.17 11.87
N PHE A 352 19.68 -26.34 10.55
CA PHE A 352 18.69 -25.92 9.57
C PHE A 352 17.34 -26.58 9.78
N GLU A 353 17.30 -27.90 9.99
CA GLU A 353 16.06 -28.62 10.28
C GLU A 353 15.44 -28.16 11.60
N ALA A 354 16.24 -28.02 12.65
CA ALA A 354 15.76 -27.55 13.95
C ALA A 354 15.12 -26.16 13.87
N LEU A 355 15.72 -25.21 13.16
CA LEU A 355 15.18 -23.85 13.02
C LEU A 355 13.90 -23.81 12.17
N ASN A 356 13.83 -24.57 11.08
CA ASN A 356 12.66 -24.58 10.20
C ASN A 356 11.46 -25.35 10.75
N THR A 357 11.66 -26.17 11.79
CA THR A 357 10.58 -26.93 12.44
C THR A 357 9.90 -26.13 13.57
N THR A 358 10.34 -24.90 13.86
CA THR A 358 9.82 -24.11 15.00
C THR A 358 8.64 -23.19 14.67
N GLY A 359 7.55 -23.36 15.43
CA GLY A 359 6.62 -22.33 15.92
C GLY A 359 5.72 -21.55 14.94
N GLN A 360 4.41 -21.47 15.24
CA GLN A 360 3.55 -20.44 14.65
C GLN A 360 3.86 -19.06 15.28
N PRO A 361 4.07 -18.00 14.49
CA PRO A 361 4.35 -16.67 15.03
C PRO A 361 3.13 -16.12 15.79
N LEU A 362 3.35 -15.63 17.01
CA LEU A 362 2.30 -15.00 17.82
C LEU A 362 1.91 -13.62 17.28
N THR A 363 0.62 -13.29 17.32
CA THR A 363 0.11 -11.97 16.94
C THR A 363 0.48 -10.90 17.97
N ALA A 364 0.40 -9.63 17.60
CA ALA A 364 0.63 -8.53 18.54
C ALA A 364 -0.36 -8.59 19.72
N LEU A 365 -1.62 -8.98 19.47
CA LEU A 365 -2.64 -9.14 20.51
C LEU A 365 -2.33 -10.28 21.49
N GLU A 366 -1.83 -11.41 20.98
CA GLU A 366 -1.40 -12.55 21.82
C GLU A 366 -0.25 -12.13 22.75
N THR A 367 0.75 -11.40 22.21
CA THR A 367 1.87 -10.89 23.01
C THR A 367 1.51 -9.73 23.94
N PHE A 368 0.36 -9.08 23.72
CA PHE A 368 -0.14 -8.01 24.58
C PHE A 368 -0.87 -8.55 25.82
N THR A 369 -1.50 -9.73 25.73
CA THR A 369 -2.30 -10.31 26.84
C THR A 369 -1.55 -10.39 28.17
N PRO A 370 -0.27 -10.81 28.23
CA PRO A 370 0.49 -10.82 29.48
C PRO A 370 0.54 -9.47 30.21
N LYS A 371 0.55 -8.34 29.48
CA LYS A 371 0.53 -6.99 30.07
C LYS A 371 -0.80 -6.70 30.77
N VAL A 372 -1.92 -7.09 30.17
CA VAL A 372 -3.25 -6.96 30.78
C VAL A 372 -3.38 -7.86 32.02
N VAL A 373 -2.85 -9.09 31.95
CA VAL A 373 -2.82 -9.99 33.11
C VAL A 373 -1.98 -9.41 34.26
N GLN A 374 -0.84 -8.79 33.94
CA GLN A 374 0.03 -8.15 34.93
C GLN A 374 -0.64 -6.97 35.63
N SER A 375 -1.38 -6.12 34.90
CA SER A 375 -2.04 -4.96 35.50
C SER A 375 -3.23 -5.33 36.40
N ILE A 376 -3.94 -6.42 36.10
CA ILE A 376 -5.09 -6.90 36.89
C ILE A 376 -4.65 -7.81 38.05
N GLY A 377 -3.54 -8.54 37.85
CA GLY A 377 -3.09 -9.59 38.74
C GLY A 377 -3.63 -10.97 38.33
N LEU A 378 -2.73 -11.97 38.37
CA LEU A 378 -2.98 -13.34 37.90
C LEU A 378 -4.23 -13.99 38.53
N GLN A 379 -4.47 -13.74 39.83
CA GLN A 379 -5.58 -14.34 40.57
C GLN A 379 -6.95 -13.80 40.15
N HIS A 380 -7.02 -12.55 39.70
CA HIS A 380 -8.28 -11.88 39.38
C HIS A 380 -8.62 -11.88 37.90
N TYR A 381 -7.61 -12.06 37.02
CA TYR A 381 -7.79 -12.02 35.56
C TYR A 381 -8.89 -12.94 35.03
N ASN A 382 -8.97 -14.18 35.54
CA ASN A 382 -9.92 -15.16 35.02
C ASN A 382 -11.40 -14.78 35.21
N ALA A 383 -11.71 -13.96 36.22
CA ALA A 383 -13.06 -13.46 36.50
C ALA A 383 -13.25 -12.00 36.04
N SER A 384 -12.22 -11.37 35.47
CA SER A 384 -12.23 -9.96 35.15
C SER A 384 -13.04 -9.66 33.88
N GLU A 385 -13.46 -8.41 33.73
CA GLU A 385 -14.19 -7.98 32.54
C GLU A 385 -13.25 -7.90 31.33
N GLU A 386 -12.01 -7.46 31.54
CA GLU A 386 -10.96 -7.34 30.53
C GLU A 386 -10.66 -8.68 29.86
N LYS A 387 -10.69 -9.80 30.60
CA LYS A 387 -10.59 -11.13 29.99
C LYS A 387 -11.73 -11.39 29.00
N LYS A 388 -12.99 -11.13 29.37
CA LYS A 388 -14.13 -11.31 28.46
C LYS A 388 -14.00 -10.44 27.21
N GLN A 389 -13.52 -9.21 27.38
CA GLN A 389 -13.28 -8.28 26.28
C GLN A 389 -12.16 -8.78 25.35
N LEU A 390 -11.04 -9.27 25.90
CA LEU A 390 -9.96 -9.90 25.11
C LEU A 390 -10.43 -11.18 24.41
N ASP A 391 -11.22 -12.02 25.08
CA ASP A 391 -11.78 -13.24 24.50
C ASP A 391 -12.68 -12.94 23.28
N ALA A 392 -13.41 -11.82 23.30
CA ALA A 392 -14.17 -11.36 22.13
C ALA A 392 -13.24 -11.01 20.95
N ALA A 393 -12.16 -10.26 21.21
CA ALA A 393 -11.16 -9.95 20.19
C ALA A 393 -10.46 -11.21 19.66
N PHE A 394 -10.13 -12.17 20.52
CA PHE A 394 -9.57 -13.46 20.11
C PHE A 394 -10.55 -14.30 19.30
N SER A 395 -11.84 -14.25 19.61
CA SER A 395 -12.87 -14.97 18.85
C SER A 395 -12.94 -14.49 17.41
N TYR A 396 -12.84 -13.17 17.18
CA TYR A 396 -12.70 -12.58 15.86
C TYR A 396 -11.46 -13.09 15.12
N LEU A 397 -10.30 -13.14 15.79
CA LEU A 397 -9.06 -13.66 15.18
C LEU A 397 -9.11 -15.15 14.87
N LYS A 398 -9.77 -15.96 15.71
CA LYS A 398 -9.91 -17.42 15.54
C LYS A 398 -10.74 -17.81 14.33
N LYS A 399 -11.58 -16.91 13.79
CA LYS A 399 -12.32 -17.15 12.53
C LYS A 399 -11.41 -17.16 11.28
N ALA A 400 -10.13 -16.81 11.41
CA ALA A 400 -9.18 -16.94 10.31
C ALA A 400 -8.84 -18.42 10.02
N THR A 401 -8.71 -18.77 8.74
CA THR A 401 -8.53 -20.15 8.27
C THR A 401 -7.14 -20.73 8.56
N ASN A 402 -6.11 -19.88 8.67
CA ASN A 402 -4.74 -20.28 8.94
C ASN A 402 -3.97 -19.20 9.72
N ALA A 403 -2.73 -19.48 10.11
CA ALA A 403 -1.91 -18.58 10.92
C ALA A 403 -1.58 -17.25 10.21
N GLU A 404 -1.32 -17.29 8.90
CA GLU A 404 -1.05 -16.08 8.10
C GLU A 404 -2.29 -15.16 8.03
N ALA A 405 -3.46 -15.74 7.76
CA ALA A 405 -4.73 -15.01 7.77
C ALA A 405 -5.04 -14.44 9.17
N ARG A 406 -4.68 -15.14 10.24
CA ARG A 406 -4.81 -14.65 11.62
C ARG A 406 -3.91 -13.44 11.88
N GLN A 407 -2.66 -13.48 11.41
CA GLN A 407 -1.73 -12.36 11.51
C GLN A 407 -2.24 -11.15 10.73
N LYS A 408 -2.66 -11.34 9.48
CA LYS A 408 -3.26 -10.27 8.66
C LYS A 408 -4.47 -9.64 9.33
N ARG A 409 -5.40 -10.46 9.82
CA ARG A 409 -6.61 -10.00 10.51
C ARG A 409 -6.30 -9.24 11.80
N SER A 410 -5.31 -9.70 12.56
CA SER A 410 -4.82 -9.00 13.75
C SER A 410 -4.20 -7.65 13.38
N ALA A 411 -3.38 -7.59 12.34
CA ALA A 411 -2.75 -6.35 11.88
C ALA A 411 -3.81 -5.32 11.45
N GLU A 412 -4.79 -5.73 10.63
CA GLU A 412 -5.87 -4.84 10.16
C GLU A 412 -6.70 -4.29 11.33
N LEU A 413 -7.04 -5.14 12.32
CA LEU A 413 -7.73 -4.70 13.54
C LEU A 413 -6.90 -3.67 14.32
N LEU A 414 -5.60 -3.92 14.51
CA LEU A 414 -4.74 -3.04 15.29
C LEU A 414 -4.45 -1.71 14.58
N ILE A 415 -4.39 -1.70 13.25
CA ILE A 415 -4.28 -0.46 12.47
C ILE A 415 -5.53 0.40 12.66
N ALA A 416 -6.71 -0.21 12.53
CA ALA A 416 -7.97 0.48 12.79
C ALA A 416 -8.08 0.93 14.25
N PHE A 417 -7.60 0.11 15.19
CA PHE A 417 -7.60 0.43 16.62
C PHE A 417 -6.69 1.61 16.96
N ALA A 418 -5.48 1.67 16.39
CA ALA A 418 -4.58 2.80 16.61
C ALA A 418 -5.18 4.13 16.17
N LEU A 419 -5.87 4.13 15.01
CA LEU A 419 -6.62 5.29 14.55
C LEU A 419 -7.80 5.61 15.47
N ALA A 420 -8.56 4.59 15.91
CA ALA A 420 -9.69 4.76 16.84
C ALA A 420 -9.26 5.32 18.20
N GLU A 421 -8.12 4.88 18.70
CA GLU A 421 -7.67 5.13 20.07
C GLU A 421 -6.83 6.41 20.18
N ARG A 422 -5.88 6.62 19.26
CA ARG A 422 -4.92 7.74 19.31
C ARG A 422 -4.97 8.67 18.12
N GLY A 423 -5.73 8.34 17.07
CA GLY A 423 -5.74 9.13 15.84
C GLY A 423 -4.50 8.91 14.95
N GLU A 424 -3.66 7.93 15.28
CA GLU A 424 -2.35 7.73 14.68
C GLU A 424 -2.40 6.77 13.48
N LYS A 425 -1.49 6.96 12.51
CA LYS A 425 -1.24 5.99 11.43
C LYS A 425 -0.34 4.88 11.99
N GLN A 426 -0.79 3.64 11.88
CA GLN A 426 -0.04 2.47 12.32
C GLN A 426 0.37 1.61 11.13
N SER A 427 1.59 1.05 11.18
CA SER A 427 2.12 0.15 10.16
C SER A 427 1.57 -1.28 10.30
N LYS A 428 1.73 -2.08 9.25
CA LYS A 428 1.44 -3.53 9.29
C LYS A 428 2.52 -4.32 10.06
N ASN A 429 3.60 -3.67 10.46
CA ASN A 429 4.73 -4.31 11.13
C ASN A 429 4.34 -4.81 12.53
N LEU A 430 4.67 -6.06 12.81
CA LEU A 430 4.34 -6.71 14.06
C LEU A 430 5.05 -6.05 15.27
N ALA A 431 6.30 -5.61 15.10
CA ALA A 431 7.06 -4.97 16.17
C ALA A 431 6.46 -3.61 16.56
N ASP A 432 6.07 -2.80 15.57
CA ASP A 432 5.40 -1.53 15.79
C ASP A 432 4.04 -1.73 16.46
N GLN A 433 3.24 -2.69 16.02
CA GLN A 433 1.95 -3.01 16.63
C GLN A 433 2.08 -3.45 18.08
N ARG A 434 3.04 -4.34 18.38
CA ARG A 434 3.33 -4.78 19.76
C ARG A 434 3.71 -3.60 20.64
N ARG A 435 4.52 -2.70 20.10
CA ARG A 435 4.99 -1.53 20.81
C ARG A 435 3.85 -0.54 21.06
N PHE A 436 3.07 -0.19 20.03
CA PHE A 436 1.89 0.66 20.16
C PHE A 436 0.94 0.16 21.26
N MET A 437 0.62 -1.14 21.25
CA MET A 437 -0.27 -1.74 22.24
C MET A 437 0.28 -1.62 23.66
N ARG A 438 1.57 -1.89 23.85
CA ARG A 438 2.22 -1.79 25.16
C ARG A 438 2.31 -0.35 25.64
N ASP A 439 2.89 0.54 24.83
CA ASP A 439 3.22 1.90 25.23
C ASP A 439 1.94 2.71 25.49
N THR A 440 0.89 2.52 24.67
CA THR A 440 -0.41 3.18 24.88
C THR A 440 -1.14 2.67 26.13
N PHE A 441 -1.05 1.36 26.39
CA PHE A 441 -1.68 0.76 27.58
C PHE A 441 -0.94 1.14 28.87
N ASP A 442 0.39 1.13 28.86
CA ASP A 442 1.23 1.53 29.99
C ASP A 442 1.10 3.05 30.24
N GLY A 443 0.89 3.85 29.19
CA GLY A 443 0.60 5.29 29.28
C GLY A 443 -0.80 5.64 29.78
N CYS A 444 -1.70 4.67 29.99
CA CYS A 444 -3.02 4.93 30.56
C CYS A 444 -2.88 5.32 32.05
N GLY A 445 -3.23 6.55 32.42
CA GLY A 445 -3.03 7.09 33.78
C GLY A 445 -3.85 6.47 34.91
N SER A 446 -4.71 5.47 34.64
CA SER A 446 -5.48 4.77 35.67
C SER A 446 -5.94 3.37 35.22
N ALA A 447 -6.27 2.51 36.19
CA ALA A 447 -6.86 1.19 35.91
C ALA A 447 -8.21 1.29 35.17
N ALA A 448 -9.00 2.33 35.43
CA ALA A 448 -10.24 2.59 34.71
C ALA A 448 -9.96 2.91 33.22
N ALA A 449 -8.94 3.73 32.94
CA ALA A 449 -8.52 4.03 31.57
C ALA A 449 -7.99 2.79 30.83
N GLN A 450 -7.21 1.94 31.51
CA GLN A 450 -6.75 0.65 30.97
C GLN A 450 -7.92 -0.28 30.64
N LYS A 451 -8.94 -0.34 31.52
CA LYS A 451 -10.17 -1.09 31.26
C LYS A 451 -10.93 -0.55 30.04
N SER A 452 -11.07 0.76 29.91
CA SER A 452 -11.70 1.38 28.74
C SER A 452 -10.92 1.10 27.46
N PHE A 453 -9.59 1.09 27.49
CA PHE A 453 -8.73 0.73 26.36
C PHE A 453 -9.00 -0.69 25.87
N VAL A 454 -9.03 -1.67 26.77
CA VAL A 454 -9.34 -3.08 26.42
C VAL A 454 -10.77 -3.23 25.92
N ARG A 455 -11.73 -2.53 26.53
CA ARG A 455 -13.13 -2.52 26.05
C ARG A 455 -13.22 -1.96 24.64
N HIS A 456 -12.54 -0.86 24.34
CA HIS A 456 -12.58 -0.23 23.03
C HIS A 456 -12.00 -1.14 21.93
N LEU A 457 -10.91 -1.86 22.22
CA LEU A 457 -10.38 -2.88 21.32
C LEU A 457 -11.42 -3.97 21.02
N ALA A 458 -12.13 -4.43 22.06
CA ALA A 458 -13.17 -5.43 21.93
C ALA A 458 -14.38 -4.91 21.12
N ASP A 459 -14.83 -3.67 21.37
CA ASP A 459 -15.91 -3.02 20.63
C ASP A 459 -15.58 -2.93 19.13
N LEU A 460 -14.34 -2.53 18.80
CA LEU A 460 -13.87 -2.50 17.43
C LEU A 460 -13.80 -3.91 16.82
N SER A 461 -13.34 -4.91 17.57
CA SER A 461 -13.32 -6.30 17.09
C SER A 461 -14.71 -6.83 16.79
N ARG A 462 -15.73 -6.53 17.61
CA ARG A 462 -17.13 -6.89 17.34
C ARG A 462 -17.67 -6.17 16.12
N PHE A 463 -17.33 -4.89 15.95
CA PHE A 463 -17.71 -4.15 14.74
C PHE A 463 -17.15 -4.83 13.48
N PHE A 464 -15.88 -5.24 13.49
CA PHE A 464 -15.30 -5.99 12.38
C PHE A 464 -15.90 -7.38 12.20
N ASP A 465 -16.40 -8.00 13.26
CA ASP A 465 -16.94 -9.36 13.24
C ASP A 465 -18.43 -9.44 12.83
N GLU A 466 -19.21 -8.42 13.16
CA GLU A 466 -20.67 -8.41 12.99
C GLU A 466 -21.13 -7.40 11.91
N VAL A 467 -20.46 -6.24 11.83
CA VAL A 467 -20.87 -5.13 10.96
C VAL A 467 -20.01 -5.04 9.70
N TRP A 468 -18.70 -5.29 9.78
CA TRP A 468 -17.77 -5.12 8.65
C TRP A 468 -17.47 -6.42 7.86
N VAL A 469 -18.24 -7.48 8.07
CA VAL A 469 -18.14 -8.78 7.37
C VAL A 469 -19.08 -8.88 6.17
N ASP A 470 -18.98 -9.94 5.37
CA ASP A 470 -19.97 -10.26 4.33
C ASP A 470 -21.36 -10.58 4.92
N GLY A 471 -22.43 -10.28 4.18
CA GLY A 471 -23.82 -10.50 4.60
C GLY A 471 -24.58 -9.21 4.95
N ILE A 472 -25.69 -9.29 5.68
CA ILE A 472 -26.46 -8.10 6.09
C ILE A 472 -25.89 -7.55 7.40
N PRO A 473 -25.39 -6.30 7.46
CA PRO A 473 -24.81 -5.74 8.67
C PRO A 473 -25.84 -5.55 9.79
N ALA A 474 -25.45 -5.91 11.00
CA ALA A 474 -26.21 -5.71 12.22
C ALA A 474 -25.27 -5.44 13.41
N VAL A 475 -25.77 -4.78 14.45
CA VAL A 475 -25.03 -4.56 15.71
C VAL A 475 -25.65 -5.43 16.80
N GLY A 476 -25.00 -6.55 17.13
CA GLY A 476 -25.60 -7.64 17.90
C GLY A 476 -26.90 -8.12 17.25
N THR A 477 -27.99 -8.08 17.99
CA THR A 477 -29.34 -8.44 17.48
C THR A 477 -30.08 -7.28 16.80
N THR A 478 -29.45 -6.12 16.70
CA THR A 478 -30.08 -4.87 16.23
C THR A 478 -29.94 -4.73 14.73
N LYS A 479 -31.07 -4.80 14.01
CA LYS A 479 -31.09 -4.54 12.57
C LYS A 479 -30.88 -3.05 12.31
N LEU A 480 -30.05 -2.76 11.32
CA LEU A 480 -29.84 -1.40 10.83
C LEU A 480 -30.91 -1.03 9.79
N PRO A 481 -31.20 0.27 9.61
CA PRO A 481 -31.97 0.74 8.46
C PRO A 481 -31.36 0.25 7.13
N ALA A 482 -32.20 -0.08 6.14
CA ALA A 482 -31.75 -0.70 4.88
C ALA A 482 -30.74 0.16 4.10
N ASP A 483 -30.91 1.49 4.10
CA ASP A 483 -30.00 2.45 3.49
C ASP A 483 -28.65 2.51 4.22
N ALA A 484 -28.67 2.53 5.56
CA ALA A 484 -27.45 2.47 6.36
C ALA A 484 -26.70 1.14 6.20
N ALA A 485 -27.43 0.02 6.15
CA ALA A 485 -26.84 -1.29 5.91
C ALA A 485 -26.17 -1.38 4.53
N LEU A 486 -26.82 -0.83 3.51
CA LEU A 486 -26.26 -0.65 2.18
C LEU A 486 -24.98 0.19 2.21
N CYS A 487 -25.00 1.35 2.89
CA CYS A 487 -23.83 2.22 3.04
C CYS A 487 -22.60 1.47 3.59
N ILE A 488 -22.79 0.68 4.64
CA ILE A 488 -21.69 -0.14 5.21
C ILE A 488 -21.15 -1.13 4.17
N ARG A 489 -22.02 -1.82 3.44
CA ARG A 489 -21.58 -2.79 2.41
C ARG A 489 -20.89 -2.14 1.24
N PHE A 490 -21.35 -0.96 0.83
CA PHE A 490 -20.67 -0.16 -0.16
C PHE A 490 -19.26 0.24 0.31
N LEU A 491 -19.10 0.74 1.55
CA LEU A 491 -17.79 1.13 2.08
C LEU A 491 -16.81 -0.06 2.17
N VAL A 492 -17.30 -1.25 2.51
CA VAL A 492 -16.53 -2.50 2.46
C VAL A 492 -16.11 -2.82 1.03
N ALA A 493 -17.05 -2.79 0.07
CA ALA A 493 -16.77 -3.07 -1.34
C ALA A 493 -15.83 -2.03 -1.99
N LEU A 494 -15.87 -0.78 -1.54
CA LEU A 494 -14.96 0.28 -1.94
C LEU A 494 -13.55 0.10 -1.36
N GLY A 495 -13.37 -0.78 -0.36
CA GLY A 495 -12.12 -0.94 0.38
C GLY A 495 -11.82 0.24 1.32
N HIS A 496 -12.83 1.02 1.71
CA HIS A 496 -12.66 2.27 2.45
C HIS A 496 -12.63 2.06 3.99
N THR A 497 -11.74 1.17 4.44
CA THR A 497 -11.62 0.71 5.84
C THR A 497 -11.23 1.82 6.82
N ILE A 498 -10.65 2.93 6.36
CA ILE A 498 -10.31 4.10 7.18
C ILE A 498 -11.52 4.69 7.93
N THR A 499 -12.74 4.40 7.45
CA THR A 499 -14.00 4.86 8.06
C THR A 499 -14.49 3.95 9.20
N ALA A 500 -14.02 2.71 9.26
CA ALA A 500 -14.44 1.74 10.27
C ALA A 500 -14.17 2.21 11.70
N PRO A 501 -13.02 2.84 12.05
CA PRO A 501 -12.77 3.38 13.39
C PRO A 501 -13.82 4.38 13.88
N LEU A 502 -14.28 5.28 13.01
CA LEU A 502 -15.32 6.25 13.35
C LEU A 502 -16.66 5.54 13.55
N LEU A 503 -17.06 4.70 12.61
CA LEU A 503 -18.34 4.00 12.62
C LEU A 503 -18.44 3.01 13.79
N ALA A 504 -17.34 2.34 14.14
CA ALA A 504 -17.26 1.42 15.27
C ALA A 504 -17.56 2.12 16.60
N GLN A 505 -17.13 3.36 16.80
CA GLN A 505 -17.45 4.11 18.02
C GLN A 505 -18.96 4.43 18.12
N TYR A 506 -19.62 4.78 17.01
CA TYR A 506 -21.08 4.96 17.00
C TYR A 506 -21.82 3.63 17.17
N ALA A 507 -21.31 2.52 16.62
CA ALA A 507 -21.87 1.19 16.84
C ALA A 507 -21.70 0.72 18.30
N ALA A 508 -20.58 1.07 18.94
CA ALA A 508 -20.36 0.80 20.36
C ALA A 508 -21.41 1.50 21.24
N ALA A 509 -21.86 2.70 20.86
CA ALA A 509 -22.95 3.39 21.56
C ALA A 509 -24.30 2.63 21.49
N ILE A 510 -24.59 1.96 20.37
CA ILE A 510 -25.77 1.09 20.24
C ILE A 510 -25.67 -0.10 21.20
N THR A 511 -24.49 -0.69 21.32
CA THR A 511 -24.23 -1.80 22.25
C THR A 511 -24.33 -1.35 23.71
N ALA A 512 -23.77 -0.18 24.02
CA ALA A 512 -23.78 0.42 25.35
C ALA A 512 -25.19 0.81 25.84
N ALA A 513 -26.12 1.12 24.94
CA ALA A 513 -27.53 1.37 25.28
C ALA A 513 -28.22 0.13 25.88
N GLY A 514 -27.68 -1.08 25.66
CA GLY A 514 -28.18 -2.31 26.29
C GLY A 514 -29.64 -2.61 25.96
N GLN A 515 -30.48 -2.70 26.99
CA GLN A 515 -31.92 -2.96 26.87
C GLN A 515 -32.79 -1.68 26.85
N ASP A 516 -32.19 -0.50 26.97
CA ASP A 516 -32.94 0.76 26.89
C ASP A 516 -33.36 1.03 25.45
N ALA A 517 -34.67 0.89 25.18
CA ALA A 517 -35.22 0.98 23.83
C ALA A 517 -35.09 2.38 23.21
N GLU A 518 -35.24 3.45 24.02
CA GLU A 518 -35.19 4.83 23.52
C GLU A 518 -33.74 5.24 23.24
N LEU A 519 -32.82 4.97 24.16
CA LEU A 519 -31.39 5.23 23.93
C LEU A 519 -30.86 4.43 22.73
N LYS A 520 -31.30 3.18 22.59
CA LYS A 520 -30.92 2.34 21.46
C LYS A 520 -31.45 2.88 20.14
N LYS A 521 -32.70 3.35 20.09
CA LYS A 521 -33.30 3.98 18.91
C LYS A 521 -32.55 5.24 18.50
N ILE A 522 -32.17 6.09 19.46
CA ILE A 522 -31.35 7.29 19.22
C ILE A 522 -29.98 6.91 18.67
N ALA A 523 -29.30 5.96 19.31
CA ALA A 523 -27.97 5.52 18.87
C ALA A 523 -27.98 4.91 17.46
N VAL A 524 -29.02 4.13 17.11
CA VAL A 524 -29.20 3.59 15.75
C VAL A 524 -29.42 4.72 14.74
N ALA A 525 -30.23 5.73 15.08
CA ALA A 525 -30.47 6.87 14.19
C ALA A 525 -29.20 7.70 13.95
N GLU A 526 -28.41 7.95 15.00
CA GLU A 526 -27.12 8.64 14.92
C GLU A 526 -26.12 7.84 14.06
N PHE A 527 -25.95 6.54 14.32
CA PHE A 527 -25.09 5.66 13.53
C PHE A 527 -25.50 5.66 12.04
N ALA A 528 -26.79 5.50 11.75
CA ALA A 528 -27.30 5.49 10.38
C ALA A 528 -27.09 6.84 9.66
N ALA A 529 -27.22 7.97 10.37
CA ALA A 529 -26.94 9.29 9.82
C ALA A 529 -25.45 9.48 9.52
N VAL A 530 -24.54 9.03 10.41
CA VAL A 530 -23.09 9.10 10.18
C VAL A 530 -22.66 8.18 9.03
N ALA A 531 -23.17 6.95 8.96
CA ALA A 531 -22.85 6.01 7.87
C ALA A 531 -23.23 6.58 6.49
N ARG A 532 -24.39 7.24 6.40
CA ARG A 532 -24.83 7.94 5.18
C ARG A 532 -23.96 9.15 4.85
N ALA A 533 -23.62 9.96 5.84
CA ALA A 533 -22.74 11.13 5.65
C ALA A 533 -21.36 10.72 5.13
N VAL A 534 -20.74 9.73 5.77
CA VAL A 534 -19.44 9.15 5.37
C VAL A 534 -19.50 8.57 3.96
N THR A 535 -20.57 7.83 3.64
CA THR A 535 -20.77 7.26 2.30
C THR A 535 -20.93 8.35 1.25
N SER A 536 -21.79 9.33 1.49
CA SER A 536 -22.00 10.44 0.57
C SER A 536 -20.72 11.24 0.36
N PHE A 537 -19.97 11.54 1.42
CA PHE A 537 -18.67 12.19 1.31
C PHE A 537 -17.70 11.38 0.44
N ALA A 538 -17.58 10.08 0.69
CA ALA A 538 -16.69 9.20 -0.08
C ALA A 538 -17.09 9.12 -1.55
N VAL A 539 -18.39 9.01 -1.87
CA VAL A 539 -18.89 8.98 -3.24
C VAL A 539 -18.62 10.30 -3.95
N LEU A 540 -19.02 11.43 -3.37
CA LEU A 540 -18.83 12.75 -3.98
C LEU A 540 -17.34 13.06 -4.19
N TRP A 541 -16.49 12.66 -3.23
CA TRP A 541 -15.05 12.82 -3.32
C TRP A 541 -14.44 11.94 -4.42
N ARG A 542 -14.72 10.64 -4.40
CA ARG A 542 -14.06 9.67 -5.30
C ARG A 542 -14.60 9.69 -6.72
N SER A 543 -15.83 10.16 -6.94
CA SER A 543 -16.40 10.25 -8.30
C SER A 543 -15.88 11.45 -9.08
N SER A 544 -15.32 12.46 -8.41
CA SER A 544 -14.87 13.70 -9.04
C SER A 544 -13.40 13.68 -9.47
N ARG A 545 -12.70 12.54 -9.36
CA ARG A 545 -11.25 12.42 -9.57
C ARG A 545 -10.81 10.98 -9.83
N SER A 546 -9.62 10.81 -10.39
CA SER A 546 -9.07 9.49 -10.76
C SER A 546 -8.38 8.74 -9.62
N THR A 547 -7.85 9.43 -8.61
CA THR A 547 -7.12 8.81 -7.48
C THR A 547 -7.86 8.94 -6.15
N THR A 548 -7.33 8.38 -5.06
CA THR A 548 -7.92 8.58 -3.72
C THR A 548 -7.71 10.01 -3.20
N ASP A 549 -6.73 10.73 -3.74
CA ASP A 549 -6.41 12.13 -3.45
C ASP A 549 -6.44 12.45 -1.95
N ARG A 550 -5.72 11.65 -1.16
CA ARG A 550 -5.58 11.80 0.30
C ARG A 550 -6.90 11.84 1.08
N ILE A 551 -7.98 11.23 0.55
CA ILE A 551 -9.26 11.11 1.29
C ILE A 551 -9.09 10.48 2.68
N GLU A 552 -8.16 9.54 2.85
CA GLU A 552 -7.86 8.94 4.16
C GLU A 552 -7.37 9.97 5.17
N GLN A 553 -6.61 10.98 4.72
CA GLN A 553 -6.07 12.02 5.59
C GLN A 553 -7.19 12.82 6.24
N VAL A 554 -8.32 13.02 5.57
CA VAL A 554 -9.50 13.69 6.14
C VAL A 554 -9.99 12.95 7.39
N TYR A 555 -10.08 11.62 7.33
CA TYR A 555 -10.48 10.81 8.48
C TYR A 555 -9.38 10.75 9.54
N ARG A 556 -8.09 10.70 9.16
CA ARG A 556 -6.97 10.76 10.11
C ARG A 556 -6.95 12.09 10.88
N ASP A 557 -7.11 13.21 10.19
CA ASP A 557 -7.21 14.54 10.81
C ASP A 557 -8.43 14.63 11.70
N LEU A 558 -9.59 14.15 11.26
CA LEU A 558 -10.81 14.16 12.07
C LEU A 558 -10.63 13.34 13.38
N MET A 559 -9.92 12.21 13.32
CA MET A 559 -9.66 11.37 14.49
C MET A 559 -8.60 11.97 15.42
N SER A 560 -7.51 12.53 14.88
CA SER A 560 -6.37 13.05 15.66
C SER A 560 -6.53 14.50 16.13
N LYS A 561 -7.07 15.38 15.28
CA LYS A 561 -7.18 16.83 15.51
C LYS A 561 -8.63 17.27 15.69
N GLY A 562 -9.58 16.56 15.09
CA GLY A 562 -10.97 16.97 15.02
C GLY A 562 -11.19 18.01 13.91
N ALA A 563 -12.15 18.89 14.14
CA ALA A 563 -12.43 20.08 13.33
C ALA A 563 -12.65 21.28 14.27
N PRO A 564 -11.56 21.85 14.84
CA PRO A 564 -11.63 22.93 15.83
C PRO A 564 -12.41 24.16 15.33
N GLU A 565 -12.33 24.46 14.04
CA GLU A 565 -13.06 25.52 13.36
C GLU A 565 -14.59 25.34 13.38
N ARG A 566 -15.06 24.13 13.70
CA ARG A 566 -16.48 23.78 13.92
C ARG A 566 -16.77 23.37 15.36
N GLY A 567 -15.84 23.60 16.29
CA GLY A 567 -15.99 23.24 17.70
C GLY A 567 -15.90 21.74 17.98
N VAL A 568 -15.32 20.96 17.07
CA VAL A 568 -15.15 19.51 17.22
C VAL A 568 -13.70 19.21 17.61
N GLY A 569 -13.50 18.69 18.82
CA GLY A 569 -12.20 18.15 19.23
C GLY A 569 -11.88 16.81 18.55
N PRO A 570 -10.70 16.23 18.83
CA PRO A 570 -10.30 14.92 18.31
C PRO A 570 -11.36 13.82 18.56
N LEU A 571 -11.61 12.97 17.55
CA LEU A 571 -12.58 11.88 17.69
C LEU A 571 -11.98 10.56 18.19
N ALA A 572 -10.65 10.44 18.24
CA ALA A 572 -10.00 9.29 18.84
C ALA A 572 -10.30 9.20 20.33
N ARG A 573 -10.69 8.01 20.82
CA ARG A 573 -11.18 7.81 22.19
C ARG A 573 -10.19 8.27 23.25
N GLY A 574 -8.92 7.91 23.10
CA GLY A 574 -7.84 8.25 24.03
C GLY A 574 -7.52 9.74 24.07
N LEU A 575 -7.73 10.48 22.96
CA LEU A 575 -7.58 11.94 22.93
C LEU A 575 -8.82 12.66 23.48
N ARG A 576 -10.01 12.08 23.25
CA ARG A 576 -11.29 12.57 23.80
C ARG A 576 -11.50 12.22 25.28
N ASN A 577 -10.65 11.37 25.86
CA ASN A 577 -10.76 10.87 27.24
C ASN A 577 -12.15 10.29 27.55
N ASP A 578 -12.65 9.38 26.70
CA ASP A 578 -13.99 8.77 26.82
C ASP A 578 -15.16 9.77 26.76
N GLY A 579 -14.93 11.01 26.32
CA GLY A 579 -15.99 11.99 26.12
C GLY A 579 -17.05 11.55 25.09
N VAL A 580 -18.17 12.26 25.04
CA VAL A 580 -19.30 11.94 24.14
C VAL A 580 -18.93 12.25 22.69
N LEU A 581 -19.33 11.39 21.76
CA LEU A 581 -19.19 11.63 20.33
C LEU A 581 -20.05 12.83 19.88
N PRO A 582 -19.62 13.61 18.88
CA PRO A 582 -20.47 14.62 18.27
C PRO A 582 -21.74 14.01 17.68
N LYS A 583 -22.82 14.79 17.60
CA LYS A 583 -24.02 14.37 16.87
C LYS A 583 -23.73 14.27 15.37
N ALA A 584 -24.47 13.42 14.67
CA ALA A 584 -24.32 13.18 13.24
C ALA A 584 -24.38 14.45 12.40
N ASP A 585 -25.22 15.41 12.77
CA ASP A 585 -25.33 16.70 12.05
C ASP A 585 -24.05 17.52 12.09
N VAL A 586 -23.27 17.42 13.16
CA VAL A 586 -21.96 18.09 13.25
C VAL A 586 -20.97 17.41 12.31
N ILE A 587 -20.93 16.07 12.28
CA ILE A 587 -20.07 15.31 11.37
C ILE A 587 -20.41 15.61 9.90
N LYS A 588 -21.70 15.68 9.56
CA LYS A 588 -22.17 16.09 8.23
C LYS A 588 -21.61 17.45 7.82
N GLN A 589 -21.71 18.45 8.70
CA GLN A 589 -21.20 19.79 8.43
C GLN A 589 -19.68 19.83 8.23
N VAL A 590 -18.92 19.06 9.02
CA VAL A 590 -17.47 18.95 8.89
C VAL A 590 -17.08 18.34 7.54
N LEU A 591 -17.70 17.22 7.17
CA LEU A 591 -17.44 16.56 5.88
C LEU A 591 -17.86 17.43 4.69
N ALA A 592 -19.02 18.09 4.78
CA ALA A 592 -19.49 19.03 3.75
C ALA A 592 -18.56 20.24 3.60
N ALA A 593 -18.04 20.79 4.71
CA ALA A 593 -17.05 21.86 4.66
C ALA A 593 -15.77 21.38 3.96
N ARG A 594 -15.31 20.17 4.26
CA ARG A 594 -14.10 19.60 3.66
C ARG A 594 -14.24 19.34 2.16
N LEU A 595 -15.44 19.03 1.67
CA LEU A 595 -15.71 18.97 0.22
C LEU A 595 -15.53 20.35 -0.43
N LYS A 596 -16.01 21.42 0.20
CA LYS A 596 -15.94 22.78 -0.34
C LYS A 596 -14.55 23.39 -0.30
N THR A 597 -13.73 23.01 0.68
CA THR A 597 -12.36 23.53 0.84
C THR A 597 -11.50 23.26 -0.40
N ASP A 598 -10.62 24.21 -0.73
CA ASP A 598 -9.68 24.08 -1.84
C ASP A 598 -8.69 22.93 -1.67
N ARG A 599 -8.19 22.41 -2.80
CA ARG A 599 -7.22 21.30 -2.81
C ARG A 599 -5.91 21.64 -2.09
N THR A 600 -5.44 22.89 -2.19
CA THR A 600 -4.25 23.39 -1.48
C THR A 600 -4.40 23.33 0.04
N ASN A 601 -5.64 23.42 0.53
CA ASN A 601 -5.99 23.35 1.95
C ASN A 601 -6.50 21.94 2.36
N GLY A 602 -6.25 20.92 1.54
CA GLY A 602 -6.62 19.52 1.80
C GLY A 602 -8.10 19.20 1.61
N GLY A 603 -8.83 20.00 0.83
CA GLY A 603 -10.23 19.73 0.47
C GLY A 603 -10.42 19.21 -0.96
N ALA A 604 -11.67 19.10 -1.40
CA ALA A 604 -12.02 18.56 -2.72
C ALA A 604 -12.23 19.62 -3.81
N ASN A 605 -12.34 20.90 -3.45
CA ASN A 605 -12.86 21.96 -4.31
C ASN A 605 -14.19 21.52 -4.97
N ILE A 606 -15.19 21.16 -4.19
CA ILE A 606 -16.54 20.85 -4.68
C ILE A 606 -17.50 21.83 -4.00
N GLY A 607 -17.62 23.02 -4.60
CA GLY A 607 -18.39 24.13 -4.06
C GLY A 607 -19.88 24.06 -4.38
N SER A 608 -20.25 23.48 -5.53
CA SER A 608 -21.64 23.40 -6.01
C SER A 608 -21.98 22.05 -6.67
N LYS A 609 -23.28 21.85 -6.92
CA LYS A 609 -23.82 20.72 -7.68
C LYS A 609 -23.23 20.66 -9.08
N GLU A 610 -23.21 21.80 -9.77
CA GLU A 610 -22.74 21.93 -11.15
C GLU A 610 -21.26 21.59 -11.24
N GLU A 611 -20.45 22.07 -10.30
CA GLU A 611 -19.02 21.75 -10.25
C GLU A 611 -18.77 20.26 -10.07
N TRP A 612 -19.53 19.60 -9.18
CA TRP A 612 -19.40 18.16 -8.99
C TRP A 612 -19.81 17.36 -10.22
N ILE A 613 -20.91 17.75 -10.89
CA ILE A 613 -21.39 17.09 -12.10
C ILE A 613 -20.33 17.18 -13.20
N GLU A 614 -19.83 18.37 -13.51
CA GLU A 614 -18.83 18.53 -14.58
C GLU A 614 -17.54 17.76 -14.29
N LYS A 615 -17.12 17.71 -13.02
CA LYS A 615 -15.95 16.89 -12.61
C LYS A 615 -16.20 15.40 -12.74
N THR A 616 -17.41 14.93 -12.44
CA THR A 616 -17.76 13.50 -12.40
C THR A 616 -18.01 12.93 -13.78
N VAL A 617 -18.66 13.68 -14.68
CA VAL A 617 -19.08 13.21 -16.00
C VAL A 617 -17.90 12.81 -16.88
N VAL A 618 -16.78 13.54 -16.76
CA VAL A 618 -15.55 13.28 -17.52
C VAL A 618 -14.68 12.17 -16.93
N GLN A 619 -14.99 11.64 -15.74
CA GLN A 619 -14.17 10.57 -15.14
C GLN A 619 -14.50 9.21 -15.75
N PRO A 620 -13.49 8.37 -16.03
CA PRO A 620 -13.67 6.96 -16.36
C PRO A 620 -14.03 6.17 -15.09
N ILE A 621 -15.24 6.37 -14.57
CA ILE A 621 -15.64 5.92 -13.23
C ILE A 621 -15.56 4.40 -13.06
N TYR A 622 -15.77 3.64 -14.14
CA TYR A 622 -15.62 2.19 -14.13
C TYR A 622 -14.17 1.77 -13.81
N PHE A 623 -13.21 2.40 -14.47
CA PHE A 623 -11.78 2.19 -14.23
C PHE A 623 -11.35 2.64 -12.83
N VAL A 624 -11.90 3.76 -12.35
CA VAL A 624 -11.58 4.30 -11.01
C VAL A 624 -11.94 3.29 -9.92
N ASN A 625 -13.18 2.79 -9.91
CA ASN A 625 -13.64 1.72 -9.03
C ASN A 625 -15.03 1.20 -9.44
N VAL A 626 -15.14 -0.10 -9.74
CA VAL A 626 -16.41 -0.72 -10.17
C VAL A 626 -17.50 -0.64 -9.10
N ALA A 627 -17.16 -0.78 -7.81
CA ALA A 627 -18.12 -0.66 -6.71
C ALA A 627 -18.67 0.77 -6.59
N LEU A 628 -17.82 1.78 -6.81
CA LEU A 628 -18.23 3.19 -6.88
C LEU A 628 -19.18 3.45 -8.04
N ALA A 629 -18.84 2.97 -9.25
CA ALA A 629 -19.69 3.11 -10.42
C ALA A 629 -21.07 2.46 -10.18
N ARG A 630 -21.08 1.23 -9.64
CA ARG A 630 -22.30 0.49 -9.29
C ARG A 630 -23.16 1.26 -8.30
N PHE A 631 -22.58 1.74 -7.20
CA PHE A 631 -23.32 2.48 -6.18
C PHE A 631 -23.88 3.80 -6.72
N LEU A 632 -23.10 4.51 -7.55
CA LEU A 632 -23.52 5.76 -8.15
C LEU A 632 -24.72 5.55 -9.11
N LEU A 633 -24.67 4.50 -9.93
CA LEU A 633 -25.79 4.08 -10.78
C LEU A 633 -27.01 3.69 -9.95
N MET A 634 -26.85 2.88 -8.90
CA MET A 634 -27.96 2.53 -8.01
C MET A 634 -28.58 3.77 -7.38
N THR A 635 -27.77 4.74 -6.96
CA THR A 635 -28.24 6.01 -6.41
C THR A 635 -29.02 6.82 -7.46
N ALA A 636 -28.51 6.88 -8.69
CA ALA A 636 -29.17 7.58 -9.80
C ALA A 636 -30.48 6.90 -10.23
N PHE A 637 -30.59 5.58 -10.12
CA PHE A 637 -31.78 4.81 -10.49
C PHE A 637 -32.81 4.70 -9.36
N HIS A 638 -32.49 5.18 -8.16
CA HIS A 638 -33.39 5.02 -7.02
C HIS A 638 -34.67 5.82 -7.22
N ASP A 639 -35.80 5.12 -7.25
CA ASP A 639 -37.12 5.69 -7.43
C ASP A 639 -37.17 6.61 -8.65
N THR A 640 -36.69 6.10 -9.79
CA THR A 640 -36.83 6.74 -11.10
C THR A 640 -37.84 6.02 -11.97
N VAL A 641 -38.38 6.74 -12.95
CA VAL A 641 -39.27 6.22 -13.98
C VAL A 641 -38.81 6.69 -15.36
N GLU A 642 -39.33 6.03 -16.39
CA GLU A 642 -39.10 6.44 -17.78
C GLU A 642 -39.79 7.78 -18.08
N GLY A 643 -39.03 8.70 -18.66
CA GLY A 643 -39.51 9.96 -19.24
C GLY A 643 -39.45 9.93 -20.78
N PRO A 644 -39.81 11.06 -21.43
CA PRO A 644 -39.77 11.17 -22.89
C PRO A 644 -38.36 10.92 -23.46
N ASP A 645 -38.31 10.41 -24.70
CA ASP A 645 -37.07 10.25 -25.49
C ASP A 645 -35.95 9.45 -24.82
N GLY A 646 -36.29 8.50 -23.95
CA GLY A 646 -35.32 7.64 -23.27
C GLY A 646 -34.56 8.31 -22.12
N ILE A 647 -35.12 9.41 -21.58
CA ILE A 647 -34.58 10.14 -20.43
C ILE A 647 -35.16 9.57 -19.13
N LEU A 648 -34.32 9.41 -18.10
CA LEU A 648 -34.78 9.06 -16.75
C LEU A 648 -35.23 10.29 -15.97
N ILE A 649 -36.35 10.18 -15.27
CA ILE A 649 -36.87 11.24 -14.39
C ILE A 649 -37.14 10.72 -12.98
N ALA A 650 -37.13 11.62 -12.01
CA ALA A 650 -37.45 11.29 -10.63
C ALA A 650 -38.90 10.79 -10.50
N GLY A 651 -39.07 9.58 -9.99
CA GLY A 651 -40.34 8.97 -9.67
C GLY A 651 -40.76 9.25 -8.21
N LYS A 652 -41.91 8.69 -7.82
CA LYS A 652 -42.37 8.70 -6.42
C LYS A 652 -41.59 7.68 -5.60
N ALA A 653 -41.51 7.90 -4.29
CA ALA A 653 -40.90 6.96 -3.36
C ALA A 653 -41.49 5.54 -3.53
N GLY A 654 -40.64 4.53 -3.65
CA GLY A 654 -41.01 3.14 -3.87
C GLY A 654 -41.32 2.75 -5.32
N SER A 655 -41.16 3.65 -6.28
CA SER A 655 -41.32 3.33 -7.71
C SER A 655 -40.22 2.41 -8.24
N HIS A 656 -39.00 2.55 -7.73
CA HIS A 656 -37.85 1.71 -8.09
C HIS A 656 -36.81 1.70 -6.95
N PRO A 657 -37.07 0.97 -5.86
CA PRO A 657 -36.24 1.07 -4.66
C PRO A 657 -34.89 0.34 -4.81
N THR A 658 -33.87 1.02 -5.32
CA THR A 658 -32.49 0.51 -5.44
C THR A 658 -31.57 0.83 -4.26
N LEU A 659 -31.83 1.86 -3.43
CA LEU A 659 -30.99 2.18 -2.26
C LEU A 659 -31.33 1.32 -1.02
N THR A 660 -31.30 0.01 -1.20
CA THR A 660 -31.53 -0.98 -0.14
C THR A 660 -30.45 -2.05 -0.15
N ILE A 661 -30.24 -2.71 1.00
CA ILE A 661 -29.25 -3.79 1.10
C ILE A 661 -29.67 -5.01 0.26
N GLU A 662 -30.97 -5.24 0.12
CA GLU A 662 -31.55 -6.28 -0.72
C GLU A 662 -31.22 -6.02 -2.20
N ALA A 663 -31.36 -4.77 -2.67
CA ALA A 663 -30.99 -4.39 -4.03
C ALA A 663 -29.47 -4.50 -4.30
N TRP A 664 -28.62 -4.35 -3.27
CA TRP A 664 -27.17 -4.53 -3.43
C TRP A 664 -26.71 -5.98 -3.45
N THR A 665 -27.52 -6.89 -2.89
CA THR A 665 -27.18 -8.31 -2.80
C THR A 665 -27.85 -9.16 -3.86
N THR A 666 -28.89 -8.64 -4.53
CA THR A 666 -29.57 -9.31 -5.64
C THR A 666 -28.74 -9.32 -6.93
N ASP A 667 -28.89 -10.39 -7.71
CA ASP A 667 -28.26 -10.56 -9.02
C ASP A 667 -28.73 -9.54 -10.07
N LEU A 668 -29.85 -8.84 -9.83
CA LEU A 668 -30.44 -7.86 -10.76
C LEU A 668 -29.55 -6.64 -11.00
N TYR A 669 -28.82 -6.21 -9.97
CA TYR A 669 -28.00 -5.00 -10.00
C TYR A 669 -26.51 -5.29 -9.75
N THR A 670 -26.10 -6.56 -9.75
CA THR A 670 -24.71 -6.96 -9.47
C THR A 670 -23.76 -6.56 -10.59
N SER A 671 -24.20 -6.64 -11.83
CA SER A 671 -23.34 -6.41 -12.98
C SER A 671 -23.46 -4.99 -13.51
N VAL A 672 -22.31 -4.31 -13.60
CA VAL A 672 -22.18 -3.08 -14.37
C VAL A 672 -21.92 -3.47 -15.83
N GLU A 673 -22.75 -2.95 -16.73
CA GLU A 673 -22.62 -3.16 -18.18
C GLU A 673 -22.24 -1.85 -18.87
N HIS A 674 -21.32 -1.97 -19.82
CA HIS A 674 -20.96 -0.91 -20.74
C HIS A 674 -21.92 -0.92 -21.93
N ILE A 675 -22.68 0.16 -22.12
CA ILE A 675 -23.60 0.28 -23.26
C ILE A 675 -22.80 0.21 -24.55
N ALA A 676 -21.86 1.13 -24.78
CA ALA A 676 -20.78 0.95 -25.74
C ALA A 676 -19.68 0.07 -25.12
N PRO A 677 -19.34 -1.10 -25.68
CA PRO A 677 -18.37 -2.04 -25.11
C PRO A 677 -16.95 -1.47 -25.10
N GLN A 678 -16.03 -2.10 -24.36
CA GLN A 678 -14.62 -1.66 -24.33
C GLN A 678 -13.87 -1.92 -25.65
N SER A 679 -14.36 -2.86 -26.46
CA SER A 679 -13.82 -3.11 -27.80
C SER A 679 -14.57 -2.27 -28.84
N GLN A 680 -13.85 -1.44 -29.60
CA GLN A 680 -14.46 -0.49 -30.54
C GLN A 680 -15.49 -1.10 -31.51
N GLY A 681 -15.09 -2.10 -32.29
CA GLY A 681 -15.97 -2.65 -33.33
C GLY A 681 -16.54 -1.53 -34.24
N ASP A 682 -17.86 -1.53 -34.42
CA ASP A 682 -18.59 -0.54 -35.23
C ASP A 682 -19.09 0.68 -34.42
N TRP A 683 -18.64 0.86 -33.17
CA TRP A 683 -19.06 1.99 -32.34
C TRP A 683 -18.32 3.28 -32.70
N PRO A 684 -18.94 4.46 -32.47
CA PRO A 684 -18.33 5.76 -32.74
C PRO A 684 -16.93 5.91 -32.11
N ALA A 685 -15.96 6.38 -32.90
CA ALA A 685 -14.55 6.45 -32.51
C ALA A 685 -14.27 7.48 -31.39
N ASP A 686 -15.13 8.48 -31.23
CA ASP A 686 -15.04 9.49 -30.17
C ASP A 686 -15.14 8.89 -28.76
N LEU A 687 -15.80 7.74 -28.61
CA LEU A 687 -15.87 7.00 -27.34
C LEU A 687 -14.56 6.29 -26.95
N TYR A 688 -13.61 6.14 -27.88
CA TYR A 688 -12.39 5.33 -27.69
C TYR A 688 -11.10 6.15 -27.77
N ALA A 689 -11.18 7.47 -27.91
CA ALA A 689 -10.01 8.34 -28.02
C ALA A 689 -9.17 8.35 -26.73
N ASP A 690 -9.83 8.44 -25.56
CA ASP A 690 -9.19 8.51 -24.23
C ASP A 690 -9.93 7.61 -23.21
N ASP A 691 -10.31 6.39 -23.62
CA ASP A 691 -11.09 5.43 -22.81
C ASP A 691 -12.43 6.00 -22.29
N GLU A 692 -13.05 6.89 -23.06
CA GLU A 692 -14.28 7.61 -22.69
C GLU A 692 -15.50 6.69 -22.52
N TYR A 693 -15.41 5.45 -23.04
CA TYR A 693 -16.39 4.40 -22.81
C TYR A 693 -16.53 4.01 -21.32
N ASP A 694 -15.56 4.32 -20.45
CA ASP A 694 -15.65 4.04 -19.00
C ASP A 694 -16.41 5.13 -18.21
N ARG A 695 -16.91 6.18 -18.87
CA ARG A 695 -17.68 7.28 -18.25
C ARG A 695 -19.04 6.81 -17.74
N LEU A 696 -19.52 7.45 -16.67
CA LEU A 696 -20.80 7.15 -16.01
C LEU A 696 -21.98 7.03 -16.98
N GLY A 697 -22.06 7.93 -17.97
CA GLY A 697 -23.15 7.96 -18.94
C GLY A 697 -23.21 6.76 -19.88
N ASN A 698 -22.10 6.03 -20.04
CA ASN A 698 -22.06 4.81 -20.84
C ASN A 698 -22.35 3.54 -20.01
N LEU A 699 -22.54 3.66 -18.69
CA LEU A 699 -22.72 2.52 -17.81
C LEU A 699 -24.19 2.31 -17.45
N THR A 700 -24.57 1.05 -17.22
CA THR A 700 -25.89 0.67 -16.70
C THR A 700 -25.79 -0.57 -15.82
N LEU A 701 -26.88 -0.92 -15.14
CA LEU A 701 -26.98 -2.13 -14.33
C LEU A 701 -27.93 -3.12 -14.98
N VAL A 702 -27.48 -4.35 -15.12
CA VAL A 702 -28.28 -5.45 -15.68
C VAL A 702 -28.05 -6.73 -14.87
N PRO A 703 -28.97 -7.70 -14.94
CA PRO A 703 -28.76 -9.00 -14.33
C PRO A 703 -27.48 -9.67 -14.84
N LEU A 704 -26.73 -10.36 -13.96
CA LEU A 704 -25.45 -10.99 -14.30
C LEU A 704 -25.53 -11.90 -15.56
N ASN A 705 -26.61 -12.66 -15.68
CA ASN A 705 -26.86 -13.54 -16.82
C ASN A 705 -27.12 -12.77 -18.13
N ALA A 706 -27.77 -11.61 -18.03
CA ALA A 706 -28.05 -10.76 -19.18
C ALA A 706 -26.76 -10.09 -19.68
N ASN A 707 -25.84 -9.73 -18.78
CA ASN A 707 -24.60 -9.07 -19.16
C ASN A 707 -23.75 -9.88 -20.15
N GLN A 708 -23.60 -11.19 -19.90
CA GLN A 708 -22.87 -12.10 -20.79
C GLN A 708 -23.42 -12.10 -22.23
N SER A 709 -24.69 -11.79 -22.39
CA SER A 709 -25.37 -11.82 -23.67
C SER A 709 -25.27 -10.50 -24.44
N LEU A 710 -25.06 -9.37 -23.74
CA LEU A 710 -24.91 -8.05 -24.35
C LEU A 710 -23.57 -7.93 -25.06
N SER A 711 -22.46 -8.35 -24.43
CA SER A 711 -21.12 -8.53 -25.05
C SER A 711 -20.67 -7.39 -25.99
N ALA A 712 -19.73 -7.65 -26.91
CA ALA A 712 -19.23 -6.69 -27.91
C ALA A 712 -20.16 -6.53 -29.13
N ARG A 713 -21.48 -6.42 -28.90
CA ARG A 713 -22.46 -6.23 -29.99
C ARG A 713 -22.54 -4.79 -30.45
N ALA A 714 -22.93 -4.59 -31.72
CA ALA A 714 -23.28 -3.28 -32.27
C ALA A 714 -24.52 -2.67 -31.58
N TRP A 715 -24.62 -1.33 -31.62
CA TRP A 715 -25.67 -0.56 -30.94
C TRP A 715 -27.09 -1.06 -31.24
N LEU A 716 -27.43 -1.31 -32.52
CA LEU A 716 -28.77 -1.75 -32.92
C LEU A 716 -29.17 -3.07 -32.24
N HIS A 717 -28.24 -4.02 -32.12
CA HIS A 717 -28.49 -5.28 -31.42
C HIS A 717 -28.63 -5.07 -29.92
N LYS A 718 -27.74 -4.27 -29.29
CA LYS A 718 -27.83 -3.97 -27.86
C LYS A 718 -29.13 -3.26 -27.50
N LYS A 719 -29.55 -2.27 -28.30
CA LYS A 719 -30.81 -1.54 -28.11
C LYS A 719 -32.02 -2.48 -28.07
N LYS A 720 -32.12 -3.43 -29.02
CA LYS A 720 -33.18 -4.45 -29.00
C LYS A 720 -33.05 -5.43 -27.83
N PHE A 721 -31.84 -5.78 -27.40
CA PHE A 721 -31.66 -6.60 -26.18
C PHE A 721 -32.12 -5.84 -24.93
N PHE A 722 -31.80 -4.56 -24.80
CA PHE A 722 -32.33 -3.73 -23.72
C PHE A 722 -33.86 -3.63 -23.79
N ALA A 723 -34.44 -3.50 -24.98
CA ALA A 723 -35.90 -3.53 -25.16
C ALA A 723 -36.51 -4.86 -24.69
N ALA A 724 -35.89 -6.00 -25.02
CA ALA A 724 -36.35 -7.31 -24.55
C ALA A 724 -36.21 -7.47 -23.03
N LEU A 725 -35.16 -6.92 -22.41
CA LEU A 725 -34.95 -6.93 -20.95
C LEU A 725 -35.94 -6.01 -20.20
N ALA A 726 -36.44 -4.98 -20.87
CA ALA A 726 -37.32 -3.97 -20.30
C ALA A 726 -38.79 -4.09 -20.75
N ALA A 727 -39.12 -5.16 -21.47
CA ALA A 727 -40.47 -5.41 -21.99
C ALA A 727 -41.48 -5.54 -20.83
N ASP A 728 -42.69 -5.04 -21.04
CA ASP A 728 -43.73 -5.05 -20.01
C ASP A 728 -44.35 -6.44 -19.84
N THR A 729 -44.22 -7.30 -20.86
CA THR A 729 -44.73 -8.67 -20.85
C THR A 729 -43.72 -9.68 -21.39
N THR A 730 -43.84 -10.92 -20.94
CA THR A 730 -43.06 -12.05 -21.45
C THR A 730 -43.24 -12.24 -22.95
N GLN A 731 -44.47 -12.06 -23.45
CA GLN A 731 -44.79 -12.19 -24.87
C GLN A 731 -44.10 -11.12 -25.72
N GLU A 732 -44.07 -9.88 -25.25
CA GLU A 732 -43.36 -8.80 -25.91
C GLU A 732 -41.84 -9.06 -25.97
N ALA A 733 -41.25 -9.53 -24.87
CA ALA A 733 -39.84 -9.92 -24.85
C ALA A 733 -39.52 -11.03 -25.87
N GLU A 734 -40.36 -12.06 -25.96
CA GLU A 734 -40.21 -13.17 -26.92
C GLU A 734 -40.28 -12.70 -28.38
N LEU A 735 -41.19 -11.78 -28.70
CA LEU A 735 -41.30 -11.19 -30.03
C LEU A 735 -40.02 -10.42 -30.40
N ILE A 736 -39.52 -9.58 -29.50
CA ILE A 736 -38.28 -8.81 -29.72
C ILE A 736 -37.07 -9.75 -29.91
N LEU A 737 -37.00 -10.83 -29.13
CA LEU A 737 -35.94 -11.84 -29.25
C LEU A 737 -36.03 -12.64 -30.57
N ALA A 738 -37.24 -12.94 -31.05
CA ALA A 738 -37.44 -13.60 -32.34
C ALA A 738 -36.99 -12.70 -33.50
N GLU A 739 -37.28 -11.40 -33.43
CA GLU A 739 -36.78 -10.43 -34.41
C GLU A 739 -35.25 -10.35 -34.39
N LEU A 740 -34.63 -10.30 -33.21
CA LEU A 740 -33.17 -10.33 -33.05
C LEU A 740 -32.54 -11.56 -33.68
N LYS A 741 -33.15 -12.74 -33.49
CA LYS A 741 -32.71 -13.98 -34.12
C LYS A 741 -32.80 -13.90 -35.65
N GLY A 742 -33.87 -13.28 -36.17
CA GLY A 742 -34.03 -13.01 -37.60
C GLY A 742 -32.96 -12.07 -38.18
N MET A 743 -32.39 -11.19 -37.35
CA MET A 743 -31.27 -10.30 -37.71
C MET A 743 -29.89 -10.98 -37.60
N GLY A 744 -29.83 -12.29 -37.31
CA GLY A 744 -28.58 -13.05 -37.21
C GLY A 744 -27.88 -12.95 -35.85
N ALA A 745 -28.52 -12.37 -34.83
CA ALA A 745 -27.97 -12.31 -33.48
C ALA A 745 -28.11 -13.66 -32.74
N ASP A 746 -27.03 -14.14 -32.11
CA ASP A 746 -27.11 -15.31 -31.23
C ASP A 746 -27.92 -14.99 -29.96
N VAL A 747 -29.10 -15.57 -29.83
CA VAL A 747 -30.01 -15.45 -28.68
C VAL A 747 -30.10 -16.76 -27.86
N SER A 748 -29.28 -17.76 -28.18
CA SER A 748 -29.37 -19.11 -27.57
C SER A 748 -29.10 -19.13 -26.06
N LYS A 749 -28.22 -18.25 -25.58
CA LYS A 749 -27.90 -18.09 -24.15
C LYS A 749 -28.90 -17.21 -23.39
N VAL A 750 -29.78 -16.52 -24.11
CA VAL A 750 -30.67 -15.46 -23.62
C VAL A 750 -32.08 -16.00 -23.33
N ALA A 751 -32.55 -16.90 -24.20
CA ALA A 751 -33.95 -17.30 -24.35
C ALA A 751 -34.56 -18.13 -23.20
N GLY A 752 -33.89 -18.26 -22.06
CA GLY A 752 -34.44 -18.94 -20.87
C GLY A 752 -34.31 -18.16 -19.56
N ARG A 753 -33.67 -16.98 -19.56
CA ARG A 753 -33.34 -16.22 -18.33
C ARG A 753 -33.74 -14.74 -18.34
N ILE A 754 -34.23 -14.20 -19.47
CA ILE A 754 -34.78 -12.82 -19.53
C ILE A 754 -36.15 -12.71 -18.85
N HIS A 755 -36.82 -13.83 -18.55
CA HIS A 755 -38.16 -13.88 -17.95
C HIS A 755 -38.22 -13.50 -16.46
N GLY A 756 -37.35 -12.61 -15.99
CA GLY A 756 -37.38 -12.12 -14.60
C GLY A 756 -38.60 -11.26 -14.35
N GLU A 757 -39.28 -11.48 -13.22
CA GLU A 757 -40.51 -10.81 -12.75
C GLU A 757 -40.34 -9.30 -12.42
N HIS A 758 -39.34 -8.63 -12.99
CA HIS A 758 -38.88 -7.31 -12.54
C HIS A 758 -38.73 -6.31 -13.69
N TYR A 759 -39.54 -5.25 -13.61
CA TYR A 759 -39.48 -4.10 -14.50
C TYR A 759 -38.24 -3.23 -14.21
N LEU A 760 -37.42 -2.94 -15.24
CA LEU A 760 -36.18 -2.19 -15.14
C LEU A 760 -36.28 -0.85 -15.90
N PRO A 761 -36.81 0.23 -15.29
CA PRO A 761 -37.07 1.50 -16.00
C PRO A 761 -35.80 2.17 -16.53
N HIS A 762 -34.65 2.00 -15.87
CA HIS A 762 -33.36 2.49 -16.37
C HIS A 762 -32.87 1.77 -17.62
N VAL A 763 -33.26 0.51 -17.82
CA VAL A 763 -32.98 -0.23 -19.06
C VAL A 763 -33.98 0.17 -20.15
N LYS A 764 -35.25 0.37 -19.79
CA LYS A 764 -36.30 0.83 -20.72
C LYS A 764 -35.95 2.18 -21.34
N ALA A 765 -35.47 3.12 -20.51
CA ALA A 765 -35.00 4.43 -20.98
C ALA A 765 -33.87 4.30 -22.03
N ILE A 766 -32.90 3.39 -21.83
CA ILE A 766 -31.83 3.15 -22.82
C ILE A 766 -32.41 2.57 -24.12
N ALA A 767 -33.36 1.63 -24.02
CA ALA A 767 -34.01 1.03 -25.17
C ALA A 767 -34.82 2.04 -26.00
N ALA A 768 -35.40 3.06 -25.34
CA ALA A 768 -36.16 4.13 -25.97
C ALA A 768 -35.29 5.26 -26.58
N PHE A 769 -33.96 5.24 -26.37
CA PHE A 769 -33.08 6.31 -26.81
C PHE A 769 -33.09 6.50 -28.36
N PRO A 770 -33.47 7.67 -28.89
CA PRO A 770 -33.79 7.82 -30.31
C PRO A 770 -32.59 8.03 -31.23
N HIS A 771 -31.41 8.38 -30.69
CA HIS A 771 -30.24 8.78 -31.47
C HIS A 771 -29.13 7.72 -31.50
N GLU A 772 -28.05 8.02 -32.24
CA GLU A 772 -26.80 7.26 -32.20
C GLU A 772 -26.13 7.41 -30.83
N TRP A 773 -25.49 6.34 -30.36
CA TRP A 773 -24.81 6.32 -29.06
C TRP A 773 -23.35 6.75 -29.19
N ASN A 774 -23.11 8.06 -29.13
CA ASN A 774 -21.79 8.71 -29.26
C ASN A 774 -21.37 9.41 -27.94
N LEU A 775 -20.21 10.08 -27.93
CA LEU A 775 -19.69 10.74 -26.72
C LEU A 775 -20.63 11.84 -26.20
N GLN A 776 -21.27 12.59 -27.10
CA GLN A 776 -22.25 13.63 -26.71
C GLN A 776 -23.45 13.03 -25.97
N ALA A 777 -23.97 11.90 -26.44
CA ALA A 777 -25.06 11.18 -25.78
C ALA A 777 -24.63 10.63 -24.41
N VAL A 778 -23.42 10.06 -24.33
CA VAL A 778 -22.82 9.59 -23.07
C VAL A 778 -22.68 10.75 -22.08
N ASP A 779 -22.18 11.89 -22.49
CA ASP A 779 -22.00 13.05 -21.61
C ASP A 779 -23.32 13.66 -21.14
N ALA A 780 -24.33 13.74 -22.02
CA ALA A 780 -25.67 14.20 -21.67
C ALA A 780 -26.34 13.28 -20.64
N ARG A 781 -26.29 11.95 -20.87
CA ARG A 781 -26.80 10.96 -19.93
C ARG A 781 -26.00 10.96 -18.63
N GLY A 782 -24.68 11.11 -18.70
CA GLY A 782 -23.80 11.23 -17.55
C GLY A 782 -24.20 12.38 -16.63
N ARG A 783 -24.48 13.57 -17.18
CA ARG A 783 -24.96 14.73 -16.42
C ARG A 783 -26.29 14.47 -15.72
N LEU A 784 -27.24 13.85 -16.42
CA LEU A 784 -28.54 13.47 -15.85
C LEU A 784 -28.38 12.49 -14.68
N LEU A 785 -27.59 11.44 -14.85
CA LEU A 785 -27.35 10.44 -13.80
C LEU A 785 -26.63 11.05 -12.59
N ALA A 786 -25.63 11.89 -12.84
CA ALA A 786 -24.95 12.61 -11.79
C ALA A 786 -25.94 13.51 -11.04
N GLU A 787 -26.77 14.30 -11.73
CA GLU A 787 -27.80 15.13 -11.11
C GLU A 787 -28.76 14.33 -10.22
N LEU A 788 -29.29 13.20 -10.72
CA LEU A 788 -30.18 12.32 -9.95
C LEU A 788 -29.48 11.78 -8.70
N ALA A 789 -28.21 11.36 -8.81
CA ALA A 789 -27.42 10.92 -7.68
C ALA A 789 -27.16 12.03 -6.67
N TRP A 790 -26.79 13.24 -7.13
CA TRP A 790 -26.55 14.40 -6.27
C TRP A 790 -27.76 14.73 -5.40
N ASN A 791 -28.96 14.74 -6.01
CA ASN A 791 -30.21 15.05 -5.31
C ASN A 791 -30.52 14.06 -4.16
N ARG A 792 -29.88 12.88 -4.13
CA ARG A 792 -30.00 11.90 -3.06
C ARG A 792 -28.83 11.93 -2.08
N LEU A 793 -27.62 12.19 -2.56
CA LEU A 793 -26.40 12.21 -1.75
C LEU A 793 -26.23 13.51 -0.95
N ALA A 794 -26.45 14.67 -1.57
CA ALA A 794 -26.27 15.96 -0.90
C ALA A 794 -27.09 16.08 0.41
N PRO A 795 -28.36 15.64 0.46
CA PRO A 795 -29.12 15.62 1.72
C PRO A 795 -28.50 14.75 2.82
N TRP A 796 -27.79 13.66 2.48
CA TRP A 796 -27.10 12.82 3.49
C TRP A 796 -25.95 13.56 4.18
N LEU A 797 -25.40 14.60 3.54
CA LEU A 797 -24.41 15.52 4.09
C LEU A 797 -25.00 16.82 4.64
N GLY A 798 -26.32 17.00 4.58
CA GLY A 798 -26.96 18.26 4.96
C GLY A 798 -26.59 19.43 4.02
N MET A 799 -26.35 19.13 2.75
CA MET A 799 -26.08 20.11 1.68
C MET A 799 -27.31 20.43 0.84
#